data_AF-A0A7V2WFB6-F1
#
_entry.id   AF-A0A7V2WFB6-F1
#
_cell.length_a   1.000
_cell.length_b   1.000
_cell.length_c   1.000
_cell.angle_alpha   90.00
_cell.angle_beta   90.00
_cell.angle_gamma   90.00
#
_symmetry.space_group_name_H-M   'P 1'
#
loop_
_entity.id
_entity.type
_entity.pdbx_description
1 polymer ?
#
loop_
_entity_poly.entity_id
_entity_poly.type
_entity_poly.pdbx_seq_one_letter_code
_entity_poly.pdbx_strand_id
1 'polypeptide(L)'
;MLYKIIPILTALAISISPGLQAANEIVKGEAKNKQFWWPNQLNLDILRHHSAGSNPYGDDFNYAEAFEKVDIDALKKDIEHVMLSSQDWWPADWGNYGPFFIRMAWHSTGTYRALDGRGGGDGGQQRFEPLNSWPDNVNLDKARRLLWPVKKKYGRSISWGDLIVLAGNVALENAGFKTFGFAGGRADDWEPDLVYWGPETVMMADNKRYKGKRHLENPLAAVQMGLIYVNPEGPTGAKHDPKAAAQDIRDVFARMAMNDEETVALIAGGHTLGKTHGAHGPEKCVGPEPAAADITEQGLGWISRCGKGNAEDTISSGLEGTWTPTPTQWSQAFLANLLAFEWVQQKSPAGAVQWVPKDKAKHKMVPDAHVKGKMNPVTMLTTDLALREDPVYRKISERFIKNPDAFNDAFARAWFKLTHRDMGPRSRYLGSEVPAEVLSWQDPVPVANYKLINAKDIAALKKKILASDLSVSDLVKTAWASAATFRDTDFRGGANGARIRLAPEKDWDVNEPESLANVLKKLEDIRKKFNKNLSAGKKVSLADLIVLGGSTAIEKAAKDAGHKIIVPFKPGRTDASQEQTVVQSFNLLEPEADAFRNYYSKTAYRSPTAELVDKADTLDLTVPEMTALIGGMRVMNANIGGSKNGVFTDKPGQLSNDFFVNLLDMSTKWNRSRKEGIYEGRDRQSGKVKWTATPVDLIFGSNSELRAVAEAYAANDGEQLFIKDFVKAWTKVMNADRF
;
A
#
# COMPACT_ATOMS: atom_id res chain seq x y z
N MET A 1 38.68 56.44 -11.69
CA MET A 1 39.35 55.50 -10.76
C MET A 1 38.57 54.19 -10.81
N LEU A 2 39.23 53.16 -11.33
CA LEU A 2 38.72 51.80 -11.49
C LEU A 2 39.04 50.94 -10.27
N TYR A 3 38.32 49.81 -10.17
CA TYR A 3 38.54 48.61 -9.32
C TYR A 3 38.01 48.71 -7.88
N LYS A 4 37.28 47.74 -7.32
CA LYS A 4 36.88 46.39 -7.75
C LYS A 4 35.74 45.95 -6.82
N ILE A 5 34.56 45.66 -7.35
CA ILE A 5 33.52 44.94 -6.60
C ILE A 5 33.80 43.45 -6.84
N ILE A 6 34.19 42.75 -5.79
CA ILE A 6 34.29 41.28 -5.77
C ILE A 6 32.93 40.75 -5.33
N PRO A 7 32.19 39.99 -6.16
CA PRO A 7 31.08 39.20 -5.65
C PRO A 7 31.67 37.96 -4.99
N ILE A 8 31.43 37.80 -3.69
CA ILE A 8 31.66 36.55 -2.97
C ILE A 8 30.63 35.55 -3.49
N LEU A 9 31.05 34.76 -4.49
CA LEU A 9 30.41 33.51 -4.87
C LEU A 9 30.72 32.49 -3.79
N THR A 10 29.83 32.35 -2.80
CA THR A 10 29.75 31.15 -1.97
C THR A 10 29.33 29.99 -2.86
N ALA A 11 30.30 29.21 -3.32
CA ALA A 11 30.07 27.92 -3.95
C ALA A 11 29.43 26.99 -2.91
N LEU A 12 28.13 26.73 -3.10
CA LEU A 12 27.35 25.73 -2.39
C LEU A 12 27.90 24.35 -2.77
N ALA A 13 28.69 23.74 -1.88
CA ALA A 13 29.00 22.32 -1.98
C ALA A 13 27.76 21.55 -1.50
N ILE A 14 26.86 21.30 -2.44
CA ILE A 14 25.88 20.25 -2.27
C ILE A 14 26.64 18.96 -2.57
N SER A 15 26.87 18.09 -1.60
CA SER A 15 27.19 16.69 -1.88
C SER A 15 25.89 15.97 -2.29
N ILE A 16 25.29 16.48 -3.35
CA ILE A 16 24.47 15.70 -4.27
C ILE A 16 25.52 14.82 -4.94
N SER A 17 25.40 13.50 -4.83
CA SER A 17 26.04 12.64 -5.83
C SER A 17 25.74 13.29 -7.18
N PRO A 18 26.73 13.64 -8.02
CA PRO A 18 26.46 13.69 -9.44
C PRO A 18 26.22 12.24 -9.84
N GLY A 19 25.07 11.68 -9.42
CA GLY A 19 24.37 10.75 -10.25
C GLY A 19 24.28 11.51 -11.56
N LEU A 20 25.05 11.04 -12.54
CA LEU A 20 24.92 11.40 -13.93
C LEU A 20 23.46 11.77 -14.14
N GLN A 21 23.22 13.02 -14.52
CA GLN A 21 21.92 13.42 -14.98
C GLN A 21 21.51 12.38 -16.03
N ALA A 22 20.67 11.44 -15.64
CA ALA A 22 19.64 11.00 -16.54
C ALA A 22 18.74 12.21 -16.70
N ALA A 23 19.20 13.17 -17.51
CA ALA A 23 18.26 13.75 -18.45
C ALA A 23 17.51 12.55 -19.05
N ASN A 24 16.22 12.68 -19.28
CA ASN A 24 15.48 11.74 -20.12
C ASN A 24 16.07 11.78 -21.55
N GLU A 25 17.33 11.40 -21.72
CA GLU A 25 17.89 10.99 -22.99
C GLU A 25 17.24 9.65 -23.29
N ILE A 26 16.06 9.80 -23.87
CA ILE A 26 15.38 8.84 -24.71
C ILE A 26 16.44 7.95 -25.38
N VAL A 27 16.54 6.69 -24.94
CA VAL A 27 17.48 5.75 -25.53
C VAL A 27 17.21 5.70 -27.03
N LYS A 28 18.24 6.03 -27.81
CA LYS A 28 18.15 6.16 -29.26
C LYS A 28 17.90 4.78 -29.86
N GLY A 29 16.82 4.65 -30.63
CA GLY A 29 16.46 3.40 -31.31
C GLY A 29 15.45 2.52 -30.57
N GLU A 30 15.03 2.87 -29.35
CA GLU A 30 13.99 2.12 -28.62
C GLU A 30 12.58 2.55 -29.01
N ALA A 31 11.65 1.58 -29.01
CA ALA A 31 10.21 1.84 -29.17
C ALA A 31 9.72 2.78 -28.05
N LYS A 32 8.88 3.75 -28.41
CA LYS A 32 8.28 4.68 -27.45
C LYS A 32 6.90 4.19 -27.05
N ASN A 33 6.62 4.17 -25.75
CA ASN A 33 5.28 3.88 -25.25
C ASN A 33 4.29 4.98 -25.64
N LYS A 34 3.00 4.77 -25.39
CA LYS A 34 1.94 5.69 -25.82
C LYS A 34 2.03 7.02 -25.06
N GLN A 35 2.38 6.96 -23.78
CA GLN A 35 2.49 8.11 -22.88
C GLN A 35 3.63 9.07 -23.27
N PHE A 36 4.66 8.57 -23.97
CA PHE A 36 5.67 9.43 -24.59
C PHE A 36 5.05 10.44 -25.57
N TRP A 37 4.13 9.98 -26.42
CA TRP A 37 3.46 10.83 -27.41
C TRP A 37 2.28 11.60 -26.82
N TRP A 38 1.54 10.97 -25.91
CA TRP A 38 0.35 11.53 -25.28
C TRP A 38 0.43 11.41 -23.76
N PRO A 39 1.18 12.31 -23.09
CA PRO A 39 1.45 12.20 -21.65
C PRO A 39 0.19 12.33 -20.77
N ASN A 40 -0.88 12.92 -21.31
CA ASN A 40 -2.16 13.06 -20.64
C ASN A 40 -3.17 11.97 -21.04
N GLN A 41 -2.76 10.97 -21.82
CA GLN A 41 -3.61 9.82 -22.14
C GLN A 41 -3.85 8.98 -20.89
N LEU A 42 -5.10 8.52 -20.70
CA LEU A 42 -5.43 7.62 -19.61
C LEU A 42 -4.58 6.34 -19.70
N ASN A 43 -3.82 6.07 -18.65
CA ASN A 43 -3.01 4.86 -18.55
C ASN A 43 -3.87 3.69 -18.07
N LEU A 44 -3.93 2.61 -18.83
CA LEU A 44 -4.64 1.37 -18.50
C LEU A 44 -3.70 0.22 -18.13
N ASP A 45 -2.39 0.44 -18.17
CA ASP A 45 -1.38 -0.62 -18.03
C ASP A 45 -1.45 -1.29 -16.65
N ILE A 46 -1.78 -0.51 -15.61
CA ILE A 46 -1.95 -1.02 -14.24
C ILE A 46 -3.01 -2.13 -14.15
N LEU A 47 -4.06 -2.09 -14.97
CA LEU A 47 -5.14 -3.10 -15.00
C LEU A 47 -4.76 -4.39 -15.76
N ARG A 48 -3.46 -4.57 -16.05
CA ARG A 48 -2.90 -5.74 -16.76
C ARG A 48 -1.69 -6.34 -16.05
N HIS A 49 -1.23 -5.69 -14.98
CA HIS A 49 -0.13 -6.20 -14.17
C HIS A 49 -0.57 -7.44 -13.40
N HIS A 50 0.42 -8.24 -13.00
CA HIS A 50 0.24 -9.46 -12.21
C HIS A 50 -0.66 -10.49 -12.87
N SER A 51 -0.69 -10.47 -14.21
CA SER A 51 -1.44 -11.46 -14.97
C SER A 51 -0.88 -12.86 -14.70
N ALA A 52 -1.74 -13.87 -14.80
CA ALA A 52 -1.38 -15.29 -14.77
C ALA A 52 -0.11 -15.63 -15.58
N GLY A 53 0.05 -15.01 -16.76
CA GLY A 53 1.17 -15.24 -17.67
C GLY A 53 2.51 -14.68 -17.19
N SER A 54 2.51 -13.73 -16.26
CA SER A 54 3.72 -13.18 -15.63
C SER A 54 4.25 -14.07 -14.50
N ASN A 55 3.43 -15.00 -13.99
CA ASN A 55 3.78 -15.86 -12.86
C ASN A 55 4.36 -17.22 -13.34
N PRO A 56 5.63 -17.54 -13.06
CA PRO A 56 6.28 -18.79 -13.47
C PRO A 56 5.71 -20.05 -12.80
N TYR A 57 4.91 -19.93 -11.74
CA TYR A 57 4.26 -21.07 -11.09
C TYR A 57 2.84 -21.35 -11.63
N GLY A 58 2.28 -20.45 -12.43
CA GLY A 58 0.96 -20.57 -13.04
C GLY A 58 -0.21 -20.47 -12.05
N ASP A 59 -1.44 -20.49 -12.59
CA ASP A 59 -2.68 -20.24 -11.84
C ASP A 59 -3.03 -21.35 -10.83
N ASP A 60 -2.52 -22.56 -11.01
CA ASP A 60 -2.80 -23.71 -10.14
C ASP A 60 -1.91 -23.75 -8.88
N PHE A 61 -0.91 -22.88 -8.78
CA PHE A 61 -0.03 -22.84 -7.62
C PHE A 61 -0.65 -22.07 -6.44
N ASN A 62 -0.85 -22.77 -5.32
CA ASN A 62 -1.30 -22.17 -4.07
C ASN A 62 -0.11 -21.99 -3.09
N TYR A 63 0.28 -20.73 -2.86
CA TYR A 63 1.37 -20.42 -1.94
C TYR A 63 1.05 -20.80 -0.49
N ALA A 64 -0.19 -20.64 -0.04
CA ALA A 64 -0.57 -20.96 1.34
C ALA A 64 -0.33 -22.44 1.65
N GLU A 65 -0.79 -23.34 0.76
CA GLU A 65 -0.56 -24.78 0.87
C GLU A 65 0.93 -25.18 0.78
N ALA A 66 1.74 -24.39 0.08
CA ALA A 66 3.17 -24.61 -0.04
C ALA A 66 3.92 -24.17 1.24
N PHE A 67 3.49 -23.06 1.85
CA PHE A 67 4.05 -22.49 3.07
C PHE A 67 3.72 -23.32 4.31
N GLU A 68 2.50 -23.84 4.42
CA GLU A 68 2.07 -24.69 5.55
C GLU A 68 2.95 -25.95 5.76
N LYS A 69 3.70 -26.35 4.73
CA LYS A 69 4.61 -27.50 4.76
C LYS A 69 6.01 -27.14 5.28
N VAL A 70 6.29 -25.87 5.53
CA VAL A 70 7.62 -25.41 5.96
C VAL A 70 7.79 -25.63 7.46
N ASP A 71 8.92 -26.25 7.82
CA ASP A 71 9.41 -26.25 9.19
C ASP A 71 10.00 -24.87 9.52
N ILE A 72 9.23 -24.07 10.25
CA ILE A 72 9.60 -22.70 10.62
C ILE A 72 10.85 -22.67 11.52
N ASP A 73 11.01 -23.62 12.43
CA ASP A 73 12.18 -23.67 13.31
C ASP A 73 13.45 -23.98 12.52
N ALA A 74 13.38 -24.90 11.55
CA ALA A 74 14.49 -25.19 10.65
C ALA A 74 14.84 -23.98 9.76
N LEU A 75 13.82 -23.29 9.23
CA LEU A 75 14.01 -22.08 8.43
C LEU A 75 14.70 -20.98 9.24
N LYS A 76 14.23 -20.71 10.47
CA LYS A 76 14.84 -19.71 11.36
C LYS A 76 16.30 -20.04 11.66
N LYS A 77 16.65 -21.31 11.89
CA LYS A 77 18.03 -21.76 12.09
C LYS A 77 18.91 -21.54 10.86
N ASP A 78 18.41 -21.79 9.64
CA ASP A 78 19.17 -21.53 8.42
C ASP A 78 19.41 -20.02 8.21
N ILE A 79 18.41 -19.19 8.51
CA ILE A 79 18.54 -17.73 8.48
C ILE A 79 19.58 -17.26 9.50
N GLU A 80 19.52 -17.75 10.74
CA GLU A 80 20.50 -17.43 11.78
C GLU A 80 21.91 -17.86 11.37
N HIS A 81 22.06 -19.03 10.76
CA HIS A 81 23.34 -19.49 10.25
C HIS A 81 23.92 -18.52 9.20
N VAL A 82 23.12 -18.08 8.23
CA VAL A 82 23.55 -17.06 7.24
C VAL A 82 23.92 -15.76 7.93
N MET A 83 23.12 -15.32 8.89
CA MET A 83 23.32 -14.07 9.62
C MET A 83 24.65 -14.01 10.37
N LEU A 84 25.11 -15.14 10.90
CA LEU A 84 26.37 -15.26 11.65
C LEU A 84 27.56 -15.74 10.79
N SER A 85 27.32 -16.05 9.51
CA SER A 85 28.35 -16.54 8.58
C SER A 85 28.79 -15.44 7.62
N SER A 86 29.68 -14.56 8.11
CA SER A 86 30.23 -13.45 7.33
C SER A 86 30.82 -13.91 5.99
N GLN A 87 30.50 -13.17 4.93
CA GLN A 87 30.97 -13.40 3.57
C GLN A 87 32.00 -12.33 3.18
N ASP A 88 33.09 -12.74 2.53
CA ASP A 88 34.20 -11.84 2.18
C ASP A 88 33.79 -10.72 1.22
N TRP A 89 32.80 -10.97 0.35
CA TRP A 89 32.29 -9.99 -0.60
C TRP A 89 31.43 -8.91 0.09
N TRP A 90 30.93 -9.16 1.31
CA TRP A 90 30.23 -8.17 2.11
C TRP A 90 30.39 -8.46 3.61
N PRO A 91 31.54 -8.18 4.24
CA PRO A 91 31.81 -8.62 5.61
C PRO A 91 30.80 -8.09 6.63
N ALA A 92 30.38 -8.96 7.56
CA ALA A 92 29.39 -8.62 8.58
C ALA A 92 29.97 -7.68 9.64
N ASP A 93 29.31 -6.57 9.93
CA ASP A 93 29.68 -5.69 11.04
C ASP A 93 29.66 -6.47 12.35
N TRP A 94 30.77 -6.43 13.12
CA TRP A 94 30.96 -7.23 14.34
C TRP A 94 30.72 -8.74 14.17
N GLY A 95 30.83 -9.26 12.94
CA GLY A 95 30.55 -10.66 12.62
C GLY A 95 29.06 -11.04 12.65
N ASN A 96 28.13 -10.07 12.60
CA ASN A 96 26.69 -10.34 12.66
C ASN A 96 25.88 -9.44 11.70
N TYR A 97 25.17 -10.05 10.75
CA TYR A 97 24.30 -9.32 9.80
C TYR A 97 22.93 -8.90 10.37
N GLY A 98 22.61 -9.24 11.62
CA GLY A 98 21.30 -9.03 12.21
C GLY A 98 20.76 -7.61 12.03
N PRO A 99 21.48 -6.55 12.42
CA PRO A 99 21.03 -5.18 12.21
C PRO A 99 20.79 -4.82 10.73
N PHE A 100 21.55 -5.43 9.82
CA PHE A 100 21.40 -5.24 8.38
C PHE A 100 20.11 -5.89 7.85
N PHE A 101 19.74 -7.07 8.36
CA PHE A 101 18.46 -7.71 8.06
C PHE A 101 17.26 -6.99 8.69
N ILE A 102 17.41 -6.40 9.87
CA ILE A 102 16.37 -5.55 10.48
C ILE A 102 16.10 -4.33 9.59
N ARG A 103 17.15 -3.63 9.13
CA ARG A 103 17.00 -2.54 8.15
C ARG A 103 16.32 -3.04 6.87
N MET A 104 16.72 -4.19 6.33
CA MET A 104 16.10 -4.73 5.12
C MET A 104 14.60 -4.96 5.28
N ALA A 105 14.16 -5.59 6.37
CA ALA A 105 12.75 -5.82 6.69
C ALA A 105 11.98 -4.50 6.94
N TRP A 106 12.59 -3.57 7.68
CA TRP A 106 12.06 -2.20 7.89
C TRP A 106 11.81 -1.50 6.55
N HIS A 107 12.80 -1.47 5.66
CA HIS A 107 12.68 -0.81 4.35
C HIS A 107 11.71 -1.54 3.42
N SER A 108 11.64 -2.87 3.50
CA SER A 108 10.74 -3.65 2.64
C SER A 108 9.30 -3.30 2.95
N THR A 109 8.94 -3.23 4.24
CA THR A 109 7.58 -2.95 4.71
C THR A 109 7.29 -1.46 4.87
N GLY A 110 8.33 -0.64 4.86
CA GLY A 110 8.28 0.80 5.13
C GLY A 110 7.80 1.66 3.99
N THR A 111 7.53 1.11 2.80
CA THR A 111 7.00 1.90 1.65
C THR A 111 5.48 2.06 1.67
N TYR A 112 4.79 1.34 2.57
CA TYR A 112 3.33 1.32 2.69
C TYR A 112 2.73 2.70 2.95
N ARG A 113 1.62 3.02 2.27
CA ARG A 113 0.81 4.21 2.56
C ARG A 113 -0.61 3.81 2.91
N ALA A 114 -1.11 4.31 4.02
CA ALA A 114 -2.43 3.96 4.51
C ALA A 114 -3.58 4.50 3.64
N LEU A 115 -3.35 5.55 2.85
CA LEU A 115 -4.40 6.17 2.03
C LEU A 115 -4.81 5.29 0.85
N ASP A 116 -3.88 4.67 0.14
CA ASP A 116 -4.17 3.79 -1.00
C ASP A 116 -3.78 2.31 -0.78
N GLY A 117 -3.18 1.99 0.37
CA GLY A 117 -2.75 0.64 0.73
C GLY A 117 -1.51 0.16 -0.02
N ARG A 118 -0.98 0.93 -0.97
CA ARG A 118 0.15 0.52 -1.83
C ARG A 118 1.50 0.62 -1.12
N GLY A 119 2.47 -0.14 -1.62
CA GLY A 119 3.75 -0.36 -0.94
C GLY A 119 3.57 -1.32 0.23
N GLY A 120 4.66 -1.62 0.94
CA GLY A 120 4.67 -2.65 1.97
C GLY A 120 5.50 -3.86 1.58
N GLY A 121 5.42 -4.90 2.41
CA GLY A 121 6.18 -6.14 2.29
C GLY A 121 5.50 -7.23 1.46
N ASP A 122 4.21 -7.12 1.14
CA ASP A 122 3.55 -8.07 0.24
C ASP A 122 4.17 -8.04 -1.17
N GLY A 123 4.13 -9.17 -1.89
CA GLY A 123 4.76 -9.31 -3.21
C GLY A 123 6.30 -9.37 -3.21
N GLY A 124 6.96 -8.94 -2.12
CA GLY A 124 8.42 -8.82 -2.06
C GLY A 124 8.98 -7.74 -3.00
N GLN A 125 8.22 -6.66 -3.20
CA GLN A 125 8.48 -5.59 -4.18
C GLN A 125 9.83 -4.89 -4.06
N GLN A 126 10.51 -4.93 -2.89
CA GLN A 126 11.87 -4.40 -2.73
C GLN A 126 12.92 -5.06 -3.67
N ARG A 127 12.57 -6.18 -4.32
CA ARG A 127 13.40 -6.85 -5.32
C ARG A 127 13.35 -6.20 -6.70
N PHE A 128 12.34 -5.37 -6.98
CA PHE A 128 12.08 -4.80 -8.29
C PHE A 128 12.26 -3.28 -8.30
N GLU A 129 12.35 -2.73 -9.52
CA GLU A 129 12.43 -1.30 -9.73
C GLU A 129 11.08 -0.61 -9.43
N PRO A 130 11.09 0.63 -8.93
CA PRO A 130 12.27 1.43 -8.62
C PRO A 130 12.86 1.15 -7.22
N LEU A 131 12.21 0.31 -6.41
CA LEU A 131 12.52 0.17 -4.97
C LEU A 131 13.90 -0.43 -4.73
N ASN A 132 14.29 -1.46 -5.47
CA ASN A 132 15.61 -2.10 -5.36
C ASN A 132 16.78 -1.12 -5.61
N SER A 133 16.53 0.04 -6.23
CA SER A 133 17.52 1.04 -6.64
C SER A 133 17.32 2.42 -6.00
N TRP A 134 16.37 2.55 -5.07
CA TRP A 134 16.23 3.78 -4.28
C TRP A 134 17.48 4.11 -3.46
N PRO A 135 17.87 5.39 -3.33
CA PRO A 135 19.00 5.81 -2.50
C PRO A 135 18.89 5.36 -1.05
N ASP A 136 17.68 5.29 -0.49
CA ASP A 136 17.51 4.81 0.89
C ASP A 136 17.64 3.29 1.01
N ASN A 137 17.58 2.55 -0.10
CA ASN A 137 17.79 1.11 -0.18
C ASN A 137 19.22 0.71 -0.56
N VAL A 138 20.16 1.67 -0.54
CA VAL A 138 21.59 1.41 -0.80
C VAL A 138 22.07 0.22 0.02
N ASN A 139 22.77 -0.69 -0.66
CA ASN A 139 23.31 -1.96 -0.19
C ASN A 139 22.29 -3.04 0.21
N LEU A 140 20.98 -2.78 0.23
CA LEU A 140 20.00 -3.84 0.55
C LEU A 140 19.92 -4.93 -0.52
N ASP A 141 20.45 -4.68 -1.72
CA ASP A 141 20.75 -5.72 -2.71
C ASP A 141 21.72 -6.79 -2.16
N LYS A 142 22.72 -6.38 -1.37
CA LYS A 142 23.64 -7.29 -0.67
C LYS A 142 22.91 -8.10 0.42
N ALA A 143 22.05 -7.45 1.21
CA ALA A 143 21.25 -8.11 2.24
C ALA A 143 20.36 -9.23 1.65
N ARG A 144 19.64 -8.92 0.57
CA ARG A 144 18.82 -9.91 -0.15
C ARG A 144 19.67 -11.02 -0.75
N ARG A 145 20.85 -10.70 -1.29
CA ARG A 145 21.79 -11.68 -1.85
C ARG A 145 22.30 -12.67 -0.80
N LEU A 146 22.55 -12.23 0.43
CA LEU A 146 22.96 -13.10 1.54
C LEU A 146 21.91 -14.18 1.83
N LEU A 147 20.61 -13.88 1.66
CA LEU A 147 19.51 -14.81 1.90
C LEU A 147 19.21 -15.77 0.73
N TRP A 148 19.87 -15.61 -0.42
CA TRP A 148 19.67 -16.49 -1.57
C TRP A 148 19.87 -17.99 -1.27
N PRO A 149 20.91 -18.42 -0.51
CA PRO A 149 21.06 -19.84 -0.16
C PRO A 149 19.85 -20.39 0.61
N VAL A 150 19.24 -19.60 1.49
CA VAL A 150 18.00 -19.98 2.20
C VAL A 150 16.83 -20.06 1.22
N LYS A 151 16.60 -19.01 0.41
CA LYS A 151 15.54 -19.01 -0.62
C LYS A 151 15.67 -20.21 -1.56
N LYS A 152 16.89 -20.53 -2.00
CA LYS A 152 17.20 -21.66 -2.87
C LYS A 152 16.85 -23.00 -2.21
N LYS A 153 17.15 -23.15 -0.92
CA LYS A 153 16.86 -24.37 -0.14
C LYS A 153 15.35 -24.63 -0.02
N TYR A 154 14.57 -23.60 0.31
CA TYR A 154 13.12 -23.73 0.54
C TYR A 154 12.27 -23.52 -0.72
N GLY A 155 12.86 -23.02 -1.81
CA GLY A 155 12.23 -22.90 -3.12
C GLY A 155 10.94 -22.08 -3.08
N ARG A 156 9.87 -22.62 -3.69
CA ARG A 156 8.55 -21.98 -3.76
C ARG A 156 7.74 -22.03 -2.47
N SER A 157 8.16 -22.81 -1.48
CA SER A 157 7.47 -22.91 -0.19
C SER A 157 7.72 -21.72 0.72
N ILE A 158 8.72 -20.88 0.41
CA ILE A 158 8.98 -19.62 1.08
C ILE A 158 9.13 -18.53 0.03
N SER A 159 8.26 -17.52 0.07
CA SER A 159 8.36 -16.32 -0.74
C SER A 159 9.51 -15.43 -0.25
N TRP A 160 9.98 -14.52 -1.10
CA TRP A 160 10.92 -13.49 -0.68
C TRP A 160 10.31 -12.51 0.33
N GLY A 161 9.03 -12.16 0.17
CA GLY A 161 8.32 -11.29 1.13
C GLY A 161 8.37 -11.86 2.55
N ASP A 162 7.98 -13.14 2.71
CA ASP A 162 8.03 -13.81 4.01
C ASP A 162 9.47 -14.02 4.52
N LEU A 163 10.41 -14.37 3.63
CA LEU A 163 11.81 -14.56 4.00
C LEU A 163 12.47 -13.27 4.52
N ILE A 164 12.21 -12.13 3.87
CA ILE A 164 12.76 -10.83 4.26
C ILE A 164 12.25 -10.43 5.65
N VAL A 165 10.94 -10.54 5.88
CA VAL A 165 10.34 -10.21 7.18
C VAL A 165 10.83 -11.17 8.27
N LEU A 166 10.85 -12.47 8.00
CA LEU A 166 11.33 -13.47 8.96
C LEU A 166 12.80 -13.27 9.30
N ALA A 167 13.65 -12.87 8.35
CA ALA A 167 15.05 -12.53 8.61
C ALA A 167 15.20 -11.36 9.60
N GLY A 168 14.32 -10.35 9.51
CA GLY A 168 14.25 -9.28 10.51
C GLY A 168 13.85 -9.78 11.90
N ASN A 169 12.87 -10.69 11.98
CA ASN A 169 12.46 -11.32 13.25
C ASN A 169 13.59 -12.14 13.89
N VAL A 170 14.23 -13.03 13.11
CA VAL A 170 15.35 -13.86 13.57
C VAL A 170 16.51 -12.99 14.05
N ALA A 171 16.78 -11.87 13.37
CA ALA A 171 17.80 -10.92 13.78
C ALA A 171 17.49 -10.25 15.14
N LEU A 172 16.22 -9.86 15.37
CA LEU A 172 15.79 -9.33 16.66
C LEU A 172 15.90 -10.39 17.77
N GLU A 173 15.48 -11.62 17.51
CA GLU A 173 15.56 -12.74 18.45
C GLU A 173 17.01 -13.07 18.82
N ASN A 174 17.91 -13.10 17.85
CA ASN A 174 19.34 -13.31 18.08
C ASN A 174 19.98 -12.19 18.89
N ALA A 175 19.53 -10.94 18.72
CA ALA A 175 19.96 -9.83 19.55
C ALA A 175 19.41 -9.91 21.00
N GLY A 176 18.56 -10.89 21.33
CA GLY A 176 17.96 -11.06 22.65
C GLY A 176 16.62 -10.33 22.83
N PHE A 177 15.98 -9.90 21.74
CA PHE A 177 14.65 -9.30 21.78
C PHE A 177 13.54 -10.34 21.53
N LYS A 178 12.45 -10.28 22.29
CA LYS A 178 11.29 -11.14 22.07
C LYS A 178 10.31 -10.48 21.10
N THR A 179 10.18 -11.02 19.90
CA THR A 179 9.17 -10.59 18.91
C THR A 179 7.75 -10.90 19.40
N PHE A 180 6.76 -10.15 18.89
CA PHE A 180 5.34 -10.40 19.22
C PHE A 180 4.81 -11.68 18.55
N GLY A 181 5.38 -12.02 17.38
CA GLY A 181 5.10 -13.21 16.60
C GLY A 181 5.43 -12.98 15.12
N PHE A 182 5.04 -13.93 14.27
CA PHE A 182 5.24 -13.90 12.82
C PHE A 182 4.09 -14.60 12.10
N ALA A 183 3.67 -14.05 10.97
CA ALA A 183 2.81 -14.75 10.03
C ALA A 183 3.42 -14.74 8.63
N GLY A 184 3.47 -15.91 8.01
CA GLY A 184 3.67 -16.04 6.57
C GLY A 184 2.35 -15.91 5.81
N GLY A 185 2.43 -15.96 4.48
CA GLY A 185 1.28 -15.86 3.58
C GLY A 185 1.43 -14.80 2.48
N ARG A 186 2.55 -14.09 2.42
CA ARG A 186 2.84 -13.13 1.35
C ARG A 186 3.26 -13.87 0.09
N ALA A 187 2.44 -13.88 -0.96
CA ALA A 187 2.85 -14.46 -2.23
C ALA A 187 3.93 -13.58 -2.89
N ASP A 188 4.87 -14.18 -3.63
CA ASP A 188 5.84 -13.41 -4.40
C ASP A 188 5.20 -12.88 -5.69
N ASP A 189 5.46 -11.60 -5.98
CA ASP A 189 5.23 -11.02 -7.29
C ASP A 189 6.43 -11.26 -8.21
N TRP A 190 6.16 -11.11 -9.50
CA TRP A 190 7.09 -11.39 -10.59
C TRP A 190 7.39 -10.19 -11.47
N GLU A 191 6.71 -9.07 -11.22
CA GLU A 191 6.91 -7.79 -11.90
C GLU A 191 6.67 -6.63 -10.92
N PRO A 192 7.19 -5.42 -11.20
CA PRO A 192 7.01 -4.28 -10.32
C PRO A 192 5.58 -3.73 -10.35
N ASP A 193 5.12 -3.26 -9.18
CA ASP A 193 3.90 -2.46 -9.08
C ASP A 193 4.05 -1.08 -9.75
N LEU A 194 2.99 -0.63 -10.44
CA LEU A 194 2.91 0.75 -10.93
C LEU A 194 2.37 1.69 -9.86
N VAL A 195 3.27 2.18 -9.00
CA VAL A 195 2.91 3.09 -7.91
C VAL A 195 3.35 4.52 -8.19
N TYR A 196 2.48 5.49 -7.87
CA TYR A 196 2.84 6.91 -7.87
C TYR A 196 3.66 7.27 -6.62
N TRP A 197 4.99 7.20 -6.77
CA TRP A 197 5.97 7.55 -5.74
C TRP A 197 6.27 9.05 -5.62
N GLY A 198 5.81 9.85 -6.57
CA GLY A 198 5.95 11.30 -6.59
C GLY A 198 6.19 11.87 -7.98
N PRO A 199 6.07 13.20 -8.13
CA PRO A 199 6.18 13.89 -9.42
C PRO A 199 7.63 14.27 -9.80
N GLU A 200 8.61 14.00 -8.94
CA GLU A 200 10.01 14.30 -9.19
C GLU A 200 10.60 13.37 -10.24
N THR A 201 11.49 13.93 -11.06
CA THR A 201 12.26 13.19 -12.08
C THR A 201 13.72 13.00 -11.65
N VAL A 202 14.04 13.32 -10.40
CA VAL A 202 15.39 13.25 -9.82
C VAL A 202 15.25 12.64 -8.43
N MET A 203 16.01 11.58 -8.14
CA MET A 203 16.07 10.98 -6.81
C MET A 203 16.53 12.02 -5.78
N MET A 204 16.06 11.88 -4.55
CA MET A 204 16.29 12.80 -3.42
C MET A 204 15.71 14.22 -3.60
N ALA A 205 14.98 14.52 -4.68
CA ALA A 205 14.29 15.80 -4.80
C ALA A 205 12.96 15.81 -4.02
N ASP A 206 12.56 17.00 -3.53
CA ASP A 206 11.28 17.29 -2.86
C ASP A 206 10.55 18.50 -3.43
N ASN A 207 11.04 19.07 -4.53
CA ASN A 207 10.63 20.38 -5.04
C ASN A 207 9.22 20.42 -5.65
N LYS A 208 8.51 19.27 -5.74
CA LYS A 208 7.20 19.16 -6.39
C LYS A 208 6.13 18.48 -5.55
N ARG A 209 6.49 17.73 -4.50
CA ARG A 209 5.54 16.97 -3.65
C ARG A 209 4.84 17.78 -2.56
N TYR A 210 5.28 19.00 -2.28
CA TYR A 210 4.70 19.85 -1.24
C TYR A 210 3.85 20.98 -1.82
N LYS A 211 2.68 21.23 -1.21
CA LYS A 211 1.81 22.38 -1.51
C LYS A 211 1.74 23.32 -0.31
N GLY A 212 1.63 24.63 -0.57
CA GLY A 212 1.46 25.66 0.46
C GLY A 212 2.55 25.59 1.55
N LYS A 213 2.13 25.61 2.82
CA LYS A 213 3.02 25.58 4.00
C LYS A 213 3.50 24.15 4.33
N ARG A 214 4.18 23.49 3.38
CA ARG A 214 4.75 22.13 3.53
C ARG A 214 3.70 21.04 3.75
N HIS A 215 2.56 21.12 3.07
CA HIS A 215 1.58 20.02 3.05
C HIS A 215 1.99 18.99 2.01
N LEU A 216 2.34 17.77 2.44
CA LEU A 216 2.72 16.68 1.54
C LEU A 216 1.51 16.22 0.72
N GLU A 217 1.68 16.17 -0.60
CA GLU A 217 0.65 15.75 -1.55
C GLU A 217 0.19 14.32 -1.30
N ASN A 218 -1.12 14.09 -1.33
CA ASN A 218 -1.66 12.74 -1.29
C ASN A 218 -1.41 12.01 -2.63
N PRO A 219 -1.07 10.70 -2.58
CA PRO A 219 -1.08 9.83 -1.41
C PRO A 219 0.32 9.61 -0.81
N LEU A 220 1.27 10.52 -1.08
CA LEU A 220 2.67 10.36 -0.68
C LEU A 220 2.83 10.24 0.84
N ALA A 221 3.80 9.42 1.23
CA ALA A 221 4.24 9.21 2.61
C ALA A 221 5.76 9.17 2.69
N ALA A 222 6.45 10.03 1.93
CA ALA A 222 7.89 10.22 2.06
C ALA A 222 8.25 11.66 1.73
N VAL A 223 9.25 12.23 2.41
CA VAL A 223 9.60 13.66 2.26
C VAL A 223 10.45 13.97 1.03
N GLN A 224 11.09 12.97 0.42
CA GLN A 224 11.91 13.10 -0.80
C GLN A 224 11.76 11.84 -1.67
N MET A 225 11.99 11.99 -2.98
CA MET A 225 11.91 10.87 -3.91
C MET A 225 13.01 9.86 -3.58
N GLY A 226 12.66 8.59 -3.44
CA GLY A 226 13.64 7.55 -3.14
C GLY A 226 14.03 7.40 -1.67
N LEU A 227 13.35 8.11 -0.75
CA LEU A 227 13.40 7.86 0.69
C LEU A 227 12.23 7.00 1.15
N ILE A 228 12.41 6.22 2.21
CA ILE A 228 11.33 5.46 2.83
C ILE A 228 10.40 6.40 3.61
N TYR A 229 10.95 7.23 4.51
CA TYR A 229 10.16 8.14 5.36
C TYR A 229 10.64 9.59 5.26
N VAL A 230 11.72 9.91 5.99
CA VAL A 230 12.21 11.27 6.23
C VAL A 230 13.71 11.36 5.95
N ASN A 231 14.22 12.58 5.78
CA ASN A 231 15.66 12.81 5.66
C ASN A 231 16.34 12.65 7.02
N PRO A 232 17.36 11.78 7.18
CA PRO A 232 18.05 11.57 8.45
C PRO A 232 18.83 12.80 8.95
N GLU A 233 19.20 13.72 8.05
CA GLU A 233 19.87 14.98 8.38
C GLU A 233 18.89 16.10 8.76
N GLY A 234 17.58 15.91 8.52
CA GLY A 234 16.52 16.89 8.74
C GLY A 234 15.95 17.50 7.45
N PRO A 235 14.84 18.25 7.53
CA PRO A 235 14.12 18.79 6.37
C PRO A 235 14.97 19.72 5.49
N THR A 236 14.77 19.70 4.16
CA THR A 236 15.52 20.56 3.21
C THR A 236 15.55 22.04 3.58
N GLY A 237 14.43 22.58 4.08
CA GLY A 237 14.30 23.99 4.50
C GLY A 237 14.69 24.28 5.95
N ALA A 238 15.01 23.25 6.75
CA ALA A 238 15.36 23.35 8.16
C ALA A 238 16.38 22.26 8.52
N LYS A 239 17.49 22.23 7.76
CA LYS A 239 18.51 21.19 7.91
C LYS A 239 19.05 21.16 9.33
N HIS A 240 19.22 19.95 9.85
CA HIS A 240 19.78 19.70 11.16
C HIS A 240 18.98 20.32 12.32
N ASP A 241 17.69 20.63 12.11
CA ASP A 241 16.75 21.00 13.16
C ASP A 241 15.94 19.76 13.60
N PRO A 242 16.19 19.22 14.81
CA PRO A 242 15.46 18.06 15.32
C PRO A 242 13.96 18.31 15.49
N LYS A 243 13.53 19.55 15.79
CA LYS A 243 12.11 19.87 15.99
C LYS A 243 11.37 19.92 14.67
N ALA A 244 12.00 20.46 13.63
CA ALA A 244 11.46 20.41 12.28
C ALA A 244 11.41 18.95 11.77
N ALA A 245 12.45 18.15 12.03
CA ALA A 245 12.46 16.73 11.71
C ALA A 245 11.32 15.97 12.40
N ALA A 246 10.99 16.28 13.67
CA ALA A 246 9.87 15.66 14.38
C ALA A 246 8.51 15.88 13.71
N GLN A 247 8.30 17.03 13.05
CA GLN A 247 7.06 17.32 12.33
C GLN A 247 6.92 16.43 11.09
N ASP A 248 7.99 16.32 10.30
CA ASP A 248 8.03 15.43 9.14
C ASP A 248 7.89 13.95 9.56
N ILE A 249 8.56 13.53 10.63
CA ILE A 249 8.43 12.17 11.19
C ILE A 249 6.96 11.89 11.53
N ARG A 250 6.30 12.80 12.25
CA ARG A 250 4.92 12.62 12.68
C ARG A 250 3.95 12.52 11.50
N ASP A 251 4.03 13.45 10.54
CA ASP A 251 3.15 13.45 9.36
C ASP A 251 3.32 12.16 8.55
N VAL A 252 4.57 11.78 8.27
CA VAL A 252 4.86 10.61 7.43
C VAL A 252 4.49 9.31 8.13
N PHE A 253 4.87 9.11 9.40
CA PHE A 253 4.50 7.89 10.13
C PHE A 253 2.98 7.75 10.30
N ALA A 254 2.25 8.86 10.50
CA ALA A 254 0.79 8.85 10.53
C ALA A 254 0.19 8.40 9.18
N ARG A 255 0.75 8.87 8.05
CA ARG A 255 0.39 8.41 6.69
C ARG A 255 0.71 6.94 6.44
N MET A 256 1.56 6.34 7.28
CA MET A 256 1.86 4.92 7.29
C MET A 256 1.17 4.17 8.44
N ALA A 257 0.10 4.74 9.01
CA ALA A 257 -0.70 4.15 10.09
C ALA A 257 0.08 3.89 11.39
N MET A 258 1.11 4.67 11.71
CA MET A 258 1.83 4.64 12.99
C MET A 258 1.54 5.90 13.80
N ASN A 259 1.15 5.74 15.06
CA ASN A 259 0.96 6.85 15.98
C ASN A 259 2.29 7.28 16.65
N ASP A 260 2.25 8.30 17.51
CA ASP A 260 3.45 8.83 18.16
C ASP A 260 4.19 7.80 19.04
N GLU A 261 3.47 6.93 19.75
CA GLU A 261 4.06 5.89 20.61
C GLU A 261 4.73 4.79 19.77
N GLU A 262 4.03 4.30 18.75
CA GLU A 262 4.54 3.31 17.79
C GLU A 262 5.77 3.86 17.05
N THR A 263 5.74 5.14 16.67
CA THR A 263 6.85 5.82 15.98
C THR A 263 8.10 5.89 16.84
N VAL A 264 7.97 6.36 18.09
CA VAL A 264 9.11 6.41 19.03
C VAL A 264 9.63 5.00 19.30
N ALA A 265 8.74 4.02 19.49
CA ALA A 265 9.12 2.64 19.74
C ALA A 265 9.91 2.04 18.55
N LEU A 266 9.43 2.24 17.31
CA LEU A 266 10.08 1.74 16.09
C LEU A 266 11.46 2.35 15.86
N ILE A 267 11.57 3.68 15.94
CA ILE A 267 12.85 4.37 15.69
C ILE A 267 13.86 4.00 16.78
N ALA A 268 13.48 4.10 18.06
CA ALA A 268 14.38 3.78 19.16
C ALA A 268 14.75 2.28 19.21
N GLY A 269 13.81 1.39 18.90
CA GLY A 269 14.04 -0.06 18.86
C GLY A 269 14.95 -0.47 17.70
N GLY A 270 14.69 0.03 16.49
CA GLY A 270 15.55 -0.20 15.33
C GLY A 270 16.98 0.31 15.56
N HIS A 271 17.13 1.57 16.00
CA HIS A 271 18.42 2.19 16.26
C HIS A 271 19.09 1.74 17.57
N THR A 272 18.51 0.80 18.31
CA THR A 272 19.24 0.08 19.36
C THR A 272 20.35 -0.79 18.79
N LEU A 273 20.23 -1.18 17.51
CA LEU A 273 21.07 -2.16 16.84
C LEU A 273 21.77 -1.56 15.61
N GLY A 274 22.97 -2.03 15.32
CA GLY A 274 23.70 -1.74 14.08
C GLY A 274 24.39 -0.39 14.02
N LYS A 275 24.67 0.06 12.80
CA LYS A 275 25.33 1.34 12.49
C LYS A 275 24.87 1.92 11.16
N THR A 276 25.25 3.17 10.93
CA THR A 276 25.26 3.81 9.61
C THR A 276 26.63 3.67 8.95
N HIS A 277 26.70 3.85 7.62
CA HIS A 277 27.94 3.71 6.84
C HIS A 277 28.16 4.90 5.90
N GLY A 278 29.34 5.51 6.03
CA GLY A 278 29.76 6.76 5.40
C GLY A 278 31.26 6.96 5.54
N ALA A 279 32.04 5.88 5.32
CA ALA A 279 33.49 5.86 5.49
C ALA A 279 34.23 6.81 4.54
N HIS A 280 33.69 7.07 3.35
CA HIS A 280 34.24 7.97 2.34
C HIS A 280 33.14 8.81 1.67
N GLY A 281 33.51 9.92 1.05
CA GLY A 281 32.59 10.76 0.28
C GLY A 281 32.02 10.01 -0.94
N PRO A 282 30.68 9.99 -1.14
CA PRO A 282 30.05 9.11 -2.12
C PRO A 282 30.39 9.45 -3.58
N GLU A 283 30.55 10.74 -3.91
CA GLU A 283 30.63 11.24 -5.31
C GLU A 283 31.71 10.57 -6.17
N LYS A 284 32.84 10.17 -5.57
CA LYS A 284 33.95 9.53 -6.29
C LYS A 284 34.12 8.05 -5.96
N CYS A 285 33.36 7.56 -4.99
CA CYS A 285 33.54 6.24 -4.43
C CYS A 285 32.44 5.28 -4.86
N VAL A 286 31.17 5.69 -4.79
CA VAL A 286 30.01 4.81 -4.98
C VAL A 286 29.61 4.78 -6.45
N GLY A 287 29.60 3.58 -7.04
CA GLY A 287 29.12 3.34 -8.39
C GLY A 287 27.60 3.44 -8.55
N PRO A 288 27.08 3.20 -9.76
CA PRO A 288 25.64 3.27 -10.04
C PRO A 288 24.80 2.30 -9.18
N GLU A 289 23.55 2.68 -8.94
CA GLU A 289 22.49 1.84 -8.37
C GLU A 289 22.21 0.58 -9.23
N PRO A 290 21.58 -0.47 -8.70
CA PRO A 290 21.36 -1.73 -9.42
C PRO A 290 20.75 -1.59 -10.82
N ALA A 291 19.79 -0.67 -11.01
CA ALA A 291 19.16 -0.40 -12.30
C ALA A 291 20.13 0.07 -13.40
N ALA A 292 21.21 0.74 -12.99
CA ALA A 292 22.20 1.37 -13.86
C ALA A 292 23.59 0.74 -13.74
N ALA A 293 23.71 -0.33 -12.96
CA ALA A 293 24.97 -1.06 -12.76
C ALA A 293 25.36 -1.85 -14.02
N ASP A 294 26.64 -2.15 -14.14
CA ASP A 294 27.14 -3.00 -15.20
C ASP A 294 26.53 -4.40 -15.09
N ILE A 295 26.24 -5.04 -16.23
CA ILE A 295 25.64 -6.38 -16.26
C ILE A 295 26.50 -7.42 -15.51
N THR A 296 27.82 -7.21 -15.41
CA THR A 296 28.73 -8.08 -14.66
C THR A 296 28.50 -8.04 -13.16
N GLU A 297 27.82 -7.03 -12.62
CA GLU A 297 27.42 -6.96 -11.21
C GLU A 297 26.24 -7.88 -10.86
N GLN A 298 25.59 -8.47 -11.88
CA GLN A 298 24.56 -9.50 -11.72
C GLN A 298 23.45 -9.07 -10.75
N GLY A 299 22.91 -7.86 -10.96
CA GLY A 299 21.82 -7.29 -10.16
C GLY A 299 22.22 -6.71 -8.82
N LEU A 300 23.53 -6.55 -8.55
CA LEU A 300 24.04 -5.72 -7.47
C LEU A 300 24.34 -4.30 -7.98
N GLY A 301 24.39 -3.34 -7.07
CA GLY A 301 24.76 -1.95 -7.35
C GLY A 301 25.58 -1.30 -6.24
N TRP A 302 25.78 0.01 -6.35
CA TRP A 302 26.51 0.85 -5.39
C TRP A 302 27.92 0.35 -5.09
N ILE A 303 28.59 -0.24 -6.08
CA ILE A 303 29.92 -0.82 -5.92
C ILE A 303 30.91 0.29 -5.59
N SER A 304 31.49 0.22 -4.39
CA SER A 304 32.44 1.23 -3.91
C SER A 304 33.84 0.93 -4.44
N ARG A 305 34.52 1.97 -4.94
CA ARG A 305 35.91 1.92 -5.43
C ARG A 305 36.92 2.48 -4.44
N CYS A 306 36.47 2.90 -3.25
CA CYS A 306 37.32 3.47 -2.22
C CYS A 306 37.66 2.44 -1.16
N GLY A 307 38.93 2.40 -0.74
CA GLY A 307 39.44 1.42 0.21
C GLY A 307 39.19 -0.01 -0.30
N LYS A 308 38.67 -0.89 0.57
CA LYS A 308 38.22 -2.24 0.22
C LYS A 308 36.87 -2.28 -0.51
N GLY A 309 36.12 -1.17 -0.50
CA GLY A 309 34.76 -1.09 -1.02
C GLY A 309 33.68 -1.72 -0.13
N ASN A 310 34.07 -2.34 0.99
CA ASN A 310 33.20 -2.95 2.00
C ASN A 310 33.90 -2.92 3.38
N ALA A 311 33.36 -3.62 4.37
CA ALA A 311 33.90 -3.67 5.74
C ALA A 311 34.09 -2.27 6.36
N GLU A 312 35.30 -1.92 6.83
CA GLU A 312 35.60 -0.59 7.40
C GLU A 312 35.47 0.57 6.40
N ASP A 313 35.42 0.27 5.10
CA ASP A 313 35.31 1.25 4.01
C ASP A 313 33.89 1.32 3.40
N THR A 314 32.91 0.70 4.06
CA THR A 314 31.52 0.67 3.58
C THR A 314 30.92 2.07 3.52
N ILE A 315 30.16 2.35 2.45
CA ILE A 315 29.41 3.59 2.25
C ILE A 315 27.96 3.21 1.94
N SER A 316 27.01 3.78 2.67
CA SER A 316 25.57 3.64 2.44
C SER A 316 24.90 5.00 2.48
N SER A 317 24.45 5.47 3.64
CA SER A 317 23.77 6.76 3.78
C SER A 317 24.70 7.97 3.75
N GLY A 318 26.02 7.75 3.92
CA GLY A 318 26.99 8.83 4.10
C GLY A 318 27.09 9.31 5.56
N LEU A 319 26.21 8.87 6.45
CA LEU A 319 26.36 9.02 7.90
C LEU A 319 27.26 7.88 8.41
N GLU A 320 28.09 8.13 9.43
CA GLU A 320 29.04 7.12 9.92
C GLU A 320 29.03 7.06 11.44
N GLY A 321 28.62 5.91 11.97
CA GLY A 321 28.70 5.65 13.40
C GLY A 321 27.56 4.80 13.92
N THR A 322 27.58 4.59 15.23
CA THR A 322 26.79 3.60 15.93
C THR A 322 26.08 4.24 17.12
N TRP A 323 24.85 3.83 17.39
CA TRP A 323 24.05 4.44 18.46
C TRP A 323 24.36 3.91 19.87
N THR A 324 24.78 2.64 19.97
CA THR A 324 24.90 1.90 21.24
C THR A 324 26.29 1.26 21.41
N PRO A 325 26.76 1.00 22.65
CA PRO A 325 28.03 0.27 22.88
C PRO A 325 27.99 -1.22 22.53
N THR A 326 26.79 -1.79 22.41
CA THR A 326 26.54 -3.22 22.14
C THR A 326 25.63 -3.37 20.92
N PRO A 327 26.14 -3.12 19.70
CA PRO A 327 25.31 -2.88 18.51
C PRO A 327 24.60 -4.13 17.99
N THR A 328 24.95 -5.30 18.50
CA THR A 328 24.38 -6.59 18.15
C THR A 328 23.52 -7.17 19.28
N GLN A 329 23.26 -6.40 20.34
CA GLN A 329 22.50 -6.85 21.52
C GLN A 329 21.40 -5.84 21.87
N TRP A 330 20.18 -6.35 22.07
CA TRP A 330 19.05 -5.58 22.53
C TRP A 330 19.34 -4.96 23.90
N SER A 331 19.10 -3.66 24.04
CA SER A 331 19.36 -2.92 25.27
C SER A 331 18.56 -1.62 25.32
N GLN A 332 18.63 -0.91 26.46
CA GLN A 332 18.07 0.44 26.59
C GLN A 332 19.09 1.53 26.22
N ALA A 333 20.25 1.15 25.66
CA ALA A 333 21.37 2.06 25.49
C ALA A 333 21.08 3.22 24.53
N PHE A 334 20.23 3.01 23.51
CA PHE A 334 19.84 4.08 22.58
C PHE A 334 19.17 5.24 23.34
N LEU A 335 18.07 4.96 24.06
CA LEU A 335 17.32 5.97 24.81
C LEU A 335 18.16 6.53 25.97
N ALA A 336 18.94 5.69 26.65
CA ALA A 336 19.85 6.12 27.71
C ALA A 336 20.87 7.14 27.20
N ASN A 337 21.56 6.84 26.10
CA ASN A 337 22.55 7.74 25.50
C ASN A 337 21.88 9.03 25.01
N LEU A 338 20.75 8.91 24.28
CA LEU A 338 20.02 10.03 23.70
C LEU A 338 19.66 11.09 24.75
N LEU A 339 19.11 10.64 25.88
CA LEU A 339 18.62 11.51 26.95
C LEU A 339 19.71 11.97 27.92
N ALA A 340 20.77 11.19 28.13
CA ALA A 340 21.81 11.49 29.11
C ALA A 340 22.91 12.43 28.60
N PHE A 341 23.17 12.46 27.30
CA PHE A 341 24.27 13.23 26.72
C PHE A 341 23.82 14.57 26.14
N GLU A 342 24.71 15.56 26.24
CA GLU A 342 24.66 16.75 25.42
C GLU A 342 25.30 16.45 24.07
N TRP A 343 24.62 16.83 22.98
CA TRP A 343 25.05 16.51 21.61
C TRP A 343 25.56 17.75 20.88
N VAL A 344 26.63 17.58 20.11
CA VAL A 344 27.18 18.62 19.22
C VAL A 344 27.29 18.08 17.80
N GLN A 345 27.11 18.96 16.82
CA GLN A 345 27.24 18.60 15.42
C GLN A 345 28.68 18.22 15.06
N GLN A 346 28.81 17.21 14.22
CA GLN A 346 30.06 16.77 13.61
C GLN A 346 29.78 16.34 12.17
N LYS A 347 30.75 16.49 11.28
CA LYS A 347 30.70 15.89 9.95
C LYS A 347 31.20 14.45 9.98
N SER A 348 30.49 13.55 9.31
CA SER A 348 30.96 12.20 9.00
C SER A 348 32.20 12.27 8.10
N PRO A 349 32.96 11.18 7.94
CA PRO A 349 34.03 11.11 6.93
C PRO A 349 33.53 11.39 5.50
N ALA A 350 32.27 11.07 5.19
CA ALA A 350 31.64 11.41 3.92
C ALA A 350 31.11 12.86 3.84
N GLY A 351 31.14 13.62 4.93
CA GLY A 351 30.75 15.03 4.98
C GLY A 351 29.31 15.31 5.42
N ALA A 352 28.49 14.28 5.67
CA ALA A 352 27.13 14.40 6.20
C ALA A 352 27.14 14.91 7.64
N VAL A 353 26.12 15.66 8.06
CA VAL A 353 26.04 16.17 9.44
C VAL A 353 25.35 15.15 10.33
N GLN A 354 26.02 14.84 11.43
CA GLN A 354 25.56 13.95 12.50
C GLN A 354 25.88 14.54 13.86
N TRP A 355 25.52 13.85 14.93
CA TRP A 355 25.66 14.33 16.29
C TRP A 355 26.51 13.39 17.13
N VAL A 356 27.45 13.93 17.90
CA VAL A 356 28.32 13.19 18.83
C VAL A 356 28.20 13.77 20.24
N PRO A 357 28.53 13.00 21.30
CA PRO A 357 28.57 13.53 22.66
C PRO A 357 29.53 14.71 22.76
N LYS A 358 29.13 15.77 23.46
CA LYS A 358 29.97 16.93 23.76
C LYS A 358 31.18 16.54 24.61
N ASP A 359 30.98 15.64 25.56
CA ASP A 359 32.04 15.09 26.40
C ASP A 359 32.94 14.15 25.61
N LYS A 360 34.19 14.55 25.40
CA LYS A 360 35.19 13.76 24.67
C LYS A 360 35.57 12.46 25.38
N ALA A 361 35.33 12.32 26.69
CA ALA A 361 35.53 11.06 27.38
C ALA A 361 34.57 9.96 26.86
N LYS A 362 33.44 10.35 26.28
CA LYS A 362 32.46 9.43 25.66
C LYS A 362 32.81 9.06 24.21
N HIS A 363 33.97 9.47 23.69
CA HIS A 363 34.38 9.20 22.30
C HIS A 363 35.06 7.84 22.11
N LYS A 364 35.18 7.04 23.17
CA LYS A 364 35.74 5.68 23.14
C LYS A 364 34.76 4.68 23.76
N MET A 365 33.53 4.66 23.28
CA MET A 365 32.45 3.83 23.84
C MET A 365 32.14 2.59 23.03
N VAL A 366 32.35 2.63 21.72
CA VAL A 366 31.93 1.56 20.80
C VAL A 366 33.15 0.91 20.16
N PRO A 367 33.34 -0.41 20.22
CA PRO A 367 34.37 -1.09 19.45
C PRO A 367 34.05 -0.96 17.95
N ASP A 368 35.08 -0.72 17.14
CA ASP A 368 34.94 -0.68 15.68
C ASP A 368 34.42 -2.02 15.13
N ALA A 369 33.62 -1.96 14.07
CA ALA A 369 32.96 -3.13 13.49
C ALA A 369 33.94 -4.13 12.86
N HIS A 370 35.10 -3.66 12.37
CA HIS A 370 36.07 -4.47 11.63
C HIS A 370 37.51 -4.31 12.12
N VAL A 371 37.86 -3.15 12.69
CA VAL A 371 39.24 -2.84 13.11
C VAL A 371 39.48 -3.14 14.59
N LYS A 372 40.14 -4.27 14.87
CA LYS A 372 40.46 -4.71 16.24
C LYS A 372 41.19 -3.62 17.05
N GLY A 373 40.66 -3.30 18.22
CA GLY A 373 41.26 -2.34 19.17
C GLY A 373 40.95 -0.87 18.88
N LYS A 374 40.34 -0.55 17.73
CA LYS A 374 39.82 0.80 17.46
C LYS A 374 38.50 0.99 18.20
N MET A 375 38.33 2.18 18.79
CA MET A 375 37.13 2.58 19.52
C MET A 375 36.59 3.87 18.91
N ASN A 376 35.26 3.99 18.87
CA ASN A 376 34.53 5.10 18.28
C ASN A 376 33.55 5.74 19.29
N PRO A 377 33.12 6.99 19.07
CA PRO A 377 32.00 7.58 19.81
C PRO A 377 30.69 6.87 19.45
N VAL A 378 29.70 6.97 20.33
CA VAL A 378 28.31 6.83 19.89
C VAL A 378 27.89 8.04 19.06
N THR A 379 26.97 7.85 18.12
CA THR A 379 26.47 8.89 17.22
C THR A 379 24.95 8.91 17.19
N MET A 380 24.35 10.08 16.96
CA MET A 380 22.92 10.26 16.75
C MET A 380 22.66 11.00 15.43
N LEU A 381 21.53 10.71 14.81
CA LEU A 381 20.99 11.43 13.65
C LEU A 381 20.17 12.64 14.12
N THR A 382 19.90 13.58 13.21
CA THR A 382 18.97 14.69 13.52
C THR A 382 17.58 14.14 13.87
N THR A 383 17.16 13.06 13.20
CA THR A 383 15.90 12.36 13.46
C THR A 383 15.89 11.61 14.79
N ASP A 384 17.04 11.20 15.33
CA ASP A 384 17.11 10.60 16.67
C ASP A 384 16.92 11.67 17.74
N LEU A 385 17.58 12.82 17.56
CA LEU A 385 17.39 13.98 18.45
C LEU A 385 15.95 14.49 18.45
N ALA A 386 15.21 14.28 17.35
CA ALA A 386 13.79 14.63 17.29
C ALA A 386 12.98 13.94 18.41
N LEU A 387 13.35 12.71 18.80
CA LEU A 387 12.69 11.96 19.87
C LEU A 387 12.94 12.54 21.28
N ARG A 388 13.91 13.45 21.39
CA ARG A 388 14.25 14.18 22.61
C ARG A 388 13.78 15.64 22.58
N GLU A 389 13.86 16.30 21.43
CA GLU A 389 13.58 17.73 21.31
C GLU A 389 12.10 18.04 21.07
N ASP A 390 11.33 17.11 20.52
CA ASP A 390 9.88 17.22 20.42
C ASP A 390 9.22 16.92 21.78
N PRO A 391 8.36 17.81 22.31
CA PRO A 391 7.79 17.63 23.64
C PRO A 391 6.91 16.37 23.82
N VAL A 392 6.27 15.86 22.76
CA VAL A 392 5.43 14.66 22.83
C VAL A 392 6.30 13.43 22.76
N TYR A 393 7.22 13.35 21.80
CA TYR A 393 8.16 12.23 21.69
C TYR A 393 9.05 12.13 22.92
N ARG A 394 9.53 13.27 23.47
CA ARG A 394 10.33 13.28 24.69
C ARG A 394 9.62 12.62 25.86
N LYS A 395 8.32 12.91 26.06
CA LYS A 395 7.53 12.29 27.14
C LYS A 395 7.46 10.78 26.99
N ILE A 396 7.31 10.29 25.75
CA ILE A 396 7.27 8.86 25.44
C ILE A 396 8.66 8.23 25.68
N SER A 397 9.73 8.85 25.17
CA SER A 397 11.12 8.43 25.38
C SER A 397 11.49 8.36 26.87
N GLU A 398 11.13 9.38 27.65
CA GLU A 398 11.36 9.43 29.10
C GLU A 398 10.53 8.37 29.85
N ARG A 399 9.34 8.02 29.37
CA ARG A 399 8.56 6.91 29.93
C ARG A 399 9.21 5.57 29.62
N PHE A 400 9.65 5.36 28.38
CA PHE A 400 10.29 4.12 27.93
C PHE A 400 11.60 3.84 28.66
N ILE A 401 12.45 4.84 28.90
CA ILE A 401 13.66 4.62 29.70
C ILE A 401 13.36 4.32 31.18
N LYS A 402 12.28 4.88 31.74
CA LYS A 402 11.83 4.59 33.12
C LYS A 402 11.12 3.25 33.25
N ASN A 403 10.57 2.73 32.16
CA ASN A 403 9.87 1.45 32.11
C ASN A 403 10.28 0.67 30.85
N PRO A 404 11.41 -0.06 30.91
CA PRO A 404 11.91 -0.88 29.81
C PRO A 404 10.90 -1.90 29.27
N ASP A 405 10.04 -2.46 30.12
CA ASP A 405 9.04 -3.44 29.70
C ASP A 405 7.97 -2.81 28.80
N ALA A 406 7.55 -1.57 29.11
CA ALA A 406 6.64 -0.83 28.25
C ALA A 406 7.26 -0.50 26.88
N PHE A 407 8.57 -0.22 26.83
CA PHE A 407 9.27 -0.03 25.56
C PHE A 407 9.35 -1.33 24.76
N ASN A 408 9.71 -2.44 25.42
CA ASN A 408 9.82 -3.74 24.77
C ASN A 408 8.47 -4.20 24.19
N ASP A 409 7.37 -4.06 24.94
CA ASP A 409 6.03 -4.40 24.45
C ASP A 409 5.58 -3.49 23.29
N ALA A 410 5.78 -2.18 23.42
CA ALA A 410 5.44 -1.23 22.37
C ALA A 410 6.23 -1.50 21.08
N PHE A 411 7.54 -1.77 21.18
CA PHE A 411 8.35 -2.10 20.01
C PHE A 411 7.95 -3.45 19.40
N ALA A 412 7.69 -4.49 20.20
CA ALA A 412 7.28 -5.81 19.69
C ALA A 412 5.98 -5.70 18.87
N ARG A 413 4.99 -4.97 19.41
CA ARG A 413 3.68 -4.75 18.78
C ARG A 413 3.79 -3.87 17.54
N ALA A 414 4.56 -2.79 17.61
CA ALA A 414 4.76 -1.88 16.49
C ALA A 414 5.55 -2.54 15.35
N TRP A 415 6.55 -3.36 15.66
CA TRP A 415 7.29 -4.17 14.68
C TRP A 415 6.39 -5.18 13.99
N PHE A 416 5.55 -5.89 14.74
CA PHE A 416 4.58 -6.81 14.16
C PHE A 416 3.57 -6.09 13.25
N LYS A 417 3.00 -4.98 13.73
CA LYS A 417 2.11 -4.14 12.90
C LYS A 417 2.79 -3.63 11.64
N LEU A 418 3.99 -3.08 11.75
CA LEU A 418 4.78 -2.59 10.61
C LEU A 418 4.90 -3.67 9.54
N THR A 419 5.28 -4.88 9.98
CA THR A 419 5.60 -5.96 9.07
C THR A 419 4.38 -6.70 8.53
N HIS A 420 3.17 -6.49 9.07
CA HIS A 420 1.97 -7.26 8.72
C HIS A 420 0.73 -6.40 8.38
N ARG A 421 0.82 -5.06 8.43
CA ARG A 421 -0.29 -4.12 8.19
C ARG A 421 -0.92 -4.22 6.79
N ASP A 422 -0.17 -4.75 5.83
CA ASP A 422 -0.53 -4.94 4.43
C ASP A 422 -0.94 -6.39 4.11
N MET A 423 -0.96 -7.29 5.10
CA MET A 423 -1.43 -8.67 4.90
C MET A 423 -2.94 -8.82 5.01
N GLY A 424 -3.68 -7.75 5.33
CA GLY A 424 -5.12 -7.77 5.53
C GLY A 424 -5.58 -8.63 6.70
N PRO A 425 -6.75 -9.31 6.58
CA PRO A 425 -7.38 -9.99 7.69
C PRO A 425 -6.59 -11.21 8.14
N ARG A 426 -6.75 -11.55 9.42
CA ARG A 426 -6.08 -12.69 10.07
C ARG A 426 -6.29 -14.04 9.37
N SER A 427 -7.34 -14.20 8.56
CA SER A 427 -7.56 -15.43 7.78
C SER A 427 -6.46 -15.69 6.74
N ARG A 428 -5.67 -14.69 6.38
CA ARG A 428 -4.50 -14.82 5.49
C ARG A 428 -3.20 -15.16 6.22
N TYR A 429 -3.22 -15.19 7.56
CA TYR A 429 -2.00 -15.36 8.36
C TYR A 429 -1.70 -16.85 8.52
N LEU A 430 -0.50 -17.27 8.11
CA LEU A 430 -0.06 -18.66 8.11
C LEU A 430 1.13 -18.88 9.06
N GLY A 431 1.26 -20.12 9.56
CA GLY A 431 2.38 -20.56 10.38
C GLY A 431 2.07 -20.68 11.87
N SER A 432 2.99 -21.29 12.61
CA SER A 432 2.86 -21.62 14.04
C SER A 432 3.08 -20.44 14.99
N GLU A 433 3.70 -19.35 14.51
CA GLU A 433 4.08 -18.18 15.33
C GLU A 433 3.07 -17.02 15.22
N VAL A 434 1.89 -17.26 14.64
CA VAL A 434 0.83 -16.25 14.54
C VAL A 434 0.34 -15.88 15.94
N PRO A 435 0.39 -14.60 16.37
CA PRO A 435 -0.06 -14.21 17.71
C PRO A 435 -1.52 -14.57 17.93
N ALA A 436 -1.85 -15.14 19.10
CA ALA A 436 -3.24 -15.48 19.43
C ALA A 436 -4.10 -14.21 19.61
N GLU A 437 -3.53 -13.13 20.15
CA GLU A 437 -4.20 -11.85 20.36
C GLU A 437 -4.71 -11.27 19.03
N VAL A 438 -5.97 -10.81 19.02
CA VAL A 438 -6.57 -10.12 17.88
C VAL A 438 -6.28 -8.62 18.03
N LEU A 439 -5.63 -8.03 17.04
CA LEU A 439 -5.29 -6.61 17.04
C LEU A 439 -6.31 -5.81 16.24
N SER A 440 -6.64 -4.61 16.72
CA SER A 440 -7.71 -3.78 16.12
C SER A 440 -7.41 -3.33 14.69
N TRP A 441 -6.14 -3.14 14.34
CA TRP A 441 -5.70 -2.73 13.00
C TRP A 441 -5.85 -3.84 11.95
N GLN A 442 -6.10 -5.09 12.37
CA GLN A 442 -6.37 -6.22 11.47
C GLN A 442 -7.82 -6.26 10.99
N ASP A 443 -8.61 -5.23 11.32
CA ASP A 443 -10.03 -5.08 10.98
C ASP A 443 -10.83 -6.36 11.26
N PRO A 444 -10.76 -6.94 12.48
CA PRO A 444 -11.19 -8.30 12.74
C PRO A 444 -12.69 -8.49 12.51
N VAL A 445 -13.07 -9.66 12.00
CA VAL A 445 -14.46 -10.12 11.88
C VAL A 445 -14.67 -11.34 12.78
N PRO A 446 -15.82 -11.47 13.46
CA PRO A 446 -16.05 -12.57 14.39
C PRO A 446 -16.22 -13.89 13.64
N VAL A 447 -15.70 -14.99 14.18
CA VAL A 447 -15.91 -16.32 13.60
C VAL A 447 -17.39 -16.71 13.66
N ALA A 448 -17.92 -17.32 12.59
CA ALA A 448 -19.29 -17.82 12.56
C ALA A 448 -19.47 -18.98 13.54
N ASN A 449 -20.23 -18.77 14.62
CA ASN A 449 -20.55 -19.79 15.64
C ASN A 449 -21.94 -20.43 15.43
N TYR A 450 -22.40 -20.48 14.18
CA TYR A 450 -23.71 -20.99 13.76
C TYR A 450 -23.59 -21.76 12.44
N LYS A 451 -24.57 -22.63 12.14
CA LYS A 451 -24.60 -23.33 10.86
C LYS A 451 -24.96 -22.37 9.74
N LEU A 452 -24.27 -22.47 8.60
CA LEU A 452 -24.55 -21.63 7.44
C LEU A 452 -25.88 -22.04 6.76
N ILE A 453 -26.50 -21.06 6.10
CA ILE A 453 -27.64 -21.29 5.22
C ILE A 453 -27.25 -22.15 4.01
N ASN A 454 -28.20 -22.94 3.49
CA ASN A 454 -28.00 -23.77 2.29
C ASN A 454 -28.75 -23.21 1.06
N ALA A 455 -28.68 -23.92 -0.07
CA ALA A 455 -29.33 -23.50 -1.31
C ALA A 455 -30.86 -23.27 -1.20
N LYS A 456 -31.58 -24.07 -0.39
CA LYS A 456 -33.03 -23.87 -0.17
C LYS A 456 -33.29 -22.59 0.62
N ASP A 457 -32.49 -22.35 1.65
CA ASP A 457 -32.57 -21.16 2.50
C ASP A 457 -32.27 -19.89 1.67
N ILE A 458 -31.23 -19.93 0.83
CA ILE A 458 -30.86 -18.86 -0.10
C ILE A 458 -32.04 -18.55 -1.03
N ALA A 459 -32.62 -19.55 -1.69
CA ALA A 459 -33.76 -19.35 -2.58
C ALA A 459 -34.98 -18.73 -1.88
N ALA A 460 -35.24 -19.12 -0.62
CA ALA A 460 -36.30 -18.53 0.19
C ALA A 460 -36.01 -17.07 0.58
N LEU A 461 -34.76 -16.74 0.91
CA LEU A 461 -34.34 -15.37 1.19
C LEU A 461 -34.47 -14.47 -0.04
N LYS A 462 -34.03 -14.92 -1.22
CA LYS A 462 -34.19 -14.16 -2.47
C LYS A 462 -35.65 -13.77 -2.72
N LYS A 463 -36.58 -14.71 -2.52
CA LYS A 463 -38.04 -14.43 -2.62
C LYS A 463 -38.51 -13.37 -1.62
N LYS A 464 -38.03 -13.41 -0.39
CA LYS A 464 -38.38 -12.41 0.65
C LYS A 464 -37.82 -11.03 0.32
N ILE A 465 -36.61 -10.96 -0.23
CA ILE A 465 -35.99 -9.71 -0.70
C ILE A 465 -36.80 -9.12 -1.86
N LEU A 466 -37.17 -9.93 -2.87
CA LEU A 466 -38.00 -9.47 -3.99
C LEU A 466 -39.42 -9.07 -3.59
N ALA A 467 -39.94 -9.63 -2.50
CA ALA A 467 -41.23 -9.25 -1.95
C ALA A 467 -41.16 -7.99 -1.06
N SER A 468 -39.96 -7.46 -0.80
CA SER A 468 -39.80 -6.15 -0.20
C SER A 468 -40.05 -5.05 -1.24
N ASP A 469 -40.30 -3.84 -0.77
CA ASP A 469 -40.42 -2.63 -1.56
C ASP A 469 -39.05 -1.98 -1.88
N LEU A 470 -37.95 -2.75 -1.78
CA LEU A 470 -36.62 -2.32 -2.18
C LEU A 470 -36.47 -2.42 -3.71
N SER A 471 -35.97 -1.35 -4.33
CA SER A 471 -35.73 -1.35 -5.77
C SER A 471 -34.45 -2.12 -6.14
N VAL A 472 -34.30 -2.43 -7.44
CA VAL A 472 -33.04 -2.97 -7.98
C VAL A 472 -31.87 -2.04 -7.64
N SER A 473 -32.06 -0.73 -7.85
CA SER A 473 -31.04 0.29 -7.58
C SER A 473 -30.62 0.31 -6.11
N ASP A 474 -31.57 0.24 -5.17
CA ASP A 474 -31.27 0.24 -3.73
C ASP A 474 -30.37 -0.95 -3.35
N LEU A 475 -30.76 -2.15 -3.79
CA LEU A 475 -30.04 -3.39 -3.46
C LEU A 475 -28.66 -3.45 -4.13
N VAL A 476 -28.54 -3.01 -5.38
CA VAL A 476 -27.26 -2.94 -6.10
C VAL A 476 -26.34 -1.91 -5.46
N LYS A 477 -26.82 -0.69 -5.18
CA LYS A 477 -26.01 0.35 -4.54
C LYS A 477 -25.54 -0.05 -3.15
N THR A 478 -26.41 -0.62 -2.31
CA THR A 478 -26.01 -1.04 -0.96
C THR A 478 -25.00 -2.20 -0.99
N ALA A 479 -25.17 -3.18 -1.87
CA ALA A 479 -24.19 -4.26 -2.01
C ALA A 479 -22.85 -3.76 -2.55
N TRP A 480 -22.89 -2.89 -3.57
CA TRP A 480 -21.70 -2.24 -4.12
C TRP A 480 -20.98 -1.40 -3.06
N ALA A 481 -21.69 -0.50 -2.38
CA ALA A 481 -21.13 0.33 -1.31
C ALA A 481 -20.44 -0.49 -0.23
N SER A 482 -20.98 -1.68 0.09
CA SER A 482 -20.40 -2.56 1.10
C SER A 482 -19.15 -3.27 0.62
N ALA A 483 -19.10 -3.72 -0.63
CA ALA A 483 -17.98 -4.50 -1.15
C ALA A 483 -16.85 -3.63 -1.74
N ALA A 484 -17.20 -2.49 -2.32
CA ALA A 484 -16.27 -1.63 -3.05
C ALA A 484 -15.31 -0.85 -2.15
N THR A 485 -15.41 -0.96 -0.83
CA THR A 485 -14.36 -0.51 0.10
C THR A 485 -13.12 -1.38 0.05
N PHE A 486 -13.23 -2.59 -0.52
CA PHE A 486 -12.09 -3.47 -0.72
C PHE A 486 -10.99 -2.79 -1.53
N ARG A 487 -9.75 -3.05 -1.13
CA ARG A 487 -8.57 -2.81 -1.95
C ARG A 487 -7.59 -3.98 -1.83
N ASP A 488 -7.15 -4.53 -2.96
CA ASP A 488 -6.22 -5.65 -3.04
C ASP A 488 -4.80 -5.26 -2.61
N THR A 489 -4.52 -3.96 -2.57
CA THR A 489 -3.22 -3.38 -2.22
C THR A 489 -2.79 -3.67 -0.79
N ASP A 490 -3.74 -3.76 0.15
CA ASP A 490 -3.49 -4.17 1.54
C ASP A 490 -4.58 -5.09 2.12
N PHE A 491 -5.47 -5.58 1.24
CA PHE A 491 -6.57 -6.49 1.52
C PHE A 491 -7.55 -5.98 2.60
N ARG A 492 -7.63 -4.66 2.81
CA ARG A 492 -8.62 -4.03 3.71
C ARG A 492 -9.94 -3.78 3.01
N GLY A 493 -10.98 -3.52 3.81
CA GLY A 493 -12.34 -3.27 3.32
C GLY A 493 -13.08 -4.55 2.90
N GLY A 494 -14.14 -4.39 2.12
CA GLY A 494 -15.00 -5.47 1.67
C GLY A 494 -16.30 -5.63 2.47
N ALA A 495 -17.17 -6.54 2.00
CA ALA A 495 -18.52 -6.71 2.53
C ALA A 495 -18.60 -7.53 3.82
N ASN A 496 -17.59 -8.32 4.13
CA ASN A 496 -17.48 -9.10 5.35
C ASN A 496 -17.31 -8.16 6.56
N GLY A 497 -17.99 -8.49 7.66
CA GLY A 497 -18.14 -7.59 8.80
C GLY A 497 -19.37 -6.68 8.71
N ALA A 498 -19.97 -6.48 7.52
CA ALA A 498 -21.05 -5.53 7.28
C ALA A 498 -20.77 -4.15 7.89
N ARG A 499 -19.53 -3.67 7.75
CA ARG A 499 -19.08 -2.39 8.35
C ARG A 499 -19.78 -1.18 7.76
N ILE A 500 -20.41 -1.32 6.58
CA ILE A 500 -21.32 -0.34 6.00
C ILE A 500 -22.44 0.13 6.96
N ARG A 501 -22.81 -0.67 7.97
CA ARG A 501 -23.82 -0.27 8.98
C ARG A 501 -23.24 0.45 10.20
N LEU A 502 -21.93 0.54 10.31
CA LEU A 502 -21.18 1.06 11.45
C LEU A 502 -20.56 2.42 11.09
N ALA A 503 -20.14 3.17 12.11
CA ALA A 503 -19.32 4.36 11.86
C ALA A 503 -17.89 3.92 11.44
N PRO A 504 -17.29 4.57 10.44
CA PRO A 504 -17.79 5.77 9.74
C PRO A 504 -18.62 5.48 8.48
N GLU A 505 -18.58 4.26 7.92
CA GLU A 505 -19.11 3.97 6.58
C GLU A 505 -20.60 4.32 6.40
N LYS A 506 -21.40 4.17 7.46
CA LYS A 506 -22.83 4.49 7.44
C LYS A 506 -23.12 5.98 7.23
N ASP A 507 -22.15 6.85 7.50
CA ASP A 507 -22.27 8.31 7.48
C ASP A 507 -21.57 8.95 6.27
N TRP A 508 -20.90 8.16 5.41
CA TRP A 508 -20.23 8.70 4.23
C TRP A 508 -21.23 9.22 3.19
N ASP A 509 -20.93 10.39 2.63
CA ASP A 509 -21.80 11.04 1.63
C ASP A 509 -22.04 10.15 0.42
N VAL A 510 -20.99 9.45 -0.04
CA VAL A 510 -21.03 8.51 -1.16
C VAL A 510 -21.97 7.32 -0.91
N ASN A 511 -22.32 7.03 0.36
CA ASN A 511 -23.19 5.93 0.72
C ASN A 511 -24.66 6.35 0.92
N GLU A 512 -25.00 7.62 0.71
CA GLU A 512 -26.38 8.15 0.84
C GLU A 512 -27.03 7.75 2.19
N PRO A 513 -26.55 8.26 3.35
CA PRO A 513 -26.84 7.71 4.68
C PRO A 513 -28.32 7.45 4.98
N GLU A 514 -29.22 8.36 4.57
CA GLU A 514 -30.66 8.19 4.77
C GLU A 514 -31.23 7.02 3.95
N SER A 515 -30.83 6.90 2.68
CA SER A 515 -31.25 5.81 1.80
C SER A 515 -30.67 4.49 2.31
N LEU A 516 -29.38 4.46 2.62
CA LEU A 516 -28.70 3.29 3.17
C LEU A 516 -29.35 2.81 4.47
N ALA A 517 -29.65 3.70 5.41
CA ALA A 517 -30.32 3.35 6.65
C ALA A 517 -31.68 2.67 6.42
N ASN A 518 -32.45 3.15 5.44
CA ASN A 518 -33.72 2.53 5.06
C ASN A 518 -33.54 1.12 4.48
N VAL A 519 -32.55 0.93 3.60
CA VAL A 519 -32.24 -0.39 3.03
C VAL A 519 -31.79 -1.37 4.12
N LEU A 520 -30.83 -0.95 4.95
CA LEU A 520 -30.29 -1.78 6.03
C LEU A 520 -31.37 -2.16 7.05
N LYS A 521 -32.29 -1.25 7.38
CA LYS A 521 -33.43 -1.55 8.26
C LYS A 521 -34.31 -2.66 7.69
N LYS A 522 -34.66 -2.58 6.40
CA LYS A 522 -35.50 -3.60 5.74
C LYS A 522 -34.79 -4.95 5.64
N LEU A 523 -33.52 -4.96 5.27
CA LEU A 523 -32.71 -6.19 5.25
C LEU A 523 -32.57 -6.77 6.67
N GLU A 524 -32.36 -5.95 7.69
CA GLU A 524 -32.29 -6.39 9.08
C GLU A 524 -33.62 -7.00 9.57
N ASP A 525 -34.76 -6.43 9.18
CA ASP A 525 -36.07 -7.00 9.49
C ASP A 525 -36.29 -8.36 8.81
N ILE A 526 -35.84 -8.52 7.56
CA ILE A 526 -35.84 -9.81 6.86
C ILE A 526 -34.93 -10.80 7.59
N ARG A 527 -33.71 -10.39 7.94
CA ARG A 527 -32.73 -11.20 8.69
C ARG A 527 -33.30 -11.71 10.00
N LYS A 528 -33.85 -10.81 10.82
CA LYS A 528 -34.45 -11.14 12.12
C LYS A 528 -35.61 -12.13 11.97
N LYS A 529 -36.54 -11.87 11.04
CA LYS A 529 -37.69 -12.76 10.79
C LYS A 529 -37.25 -14.12 10.25
N PHE A 530 -36.22 -14.15 9.39
CA PHE A 530 -35.71 -15.40 8.83
C PHE A 530 -34.99 -16.23 9.90
N ASN A 531 -34.07 -15.63 10.66
CA ASN A 531 -33.31 -16.31 11.72
C ASN A 531 -34.20 -16.85 12.84
N LYS A 532 -35.32 -16.18 13.18
CA LYS A 532 -36.31 -16.71 14.14
C LYS A 532 -36.98 -18.00 13.68
N ASN A 533 -37.13 -18.18 12.35
CA ASN A 533 -37.80 -19.32 11.76
C ASN A 533 -36.83 -20.41 11.25
N LEU A 534 -35.52 -20.15 11.30
CA LEU A 534 -34.51 -21.14 10.95
C LEU A 534 -34.34 -22.16 12.09
N SER A 535 -34.37 -23.44 11.73
CA SER A 535 -34.13 -24.54 12.66
C SER A 535 -32.66 -24.98 12.66
N ALA A 536 -32.32 -25.91 13.56
CA ALA A 536 -31.02 -26.57 13.63
C ALA A 536 -29.81 -25.63 13.85
N GLY A 537 -30.02 -24.49 14.51
CA GLY A 537 -28.95 -23.54 14.84
C GLY A 537 -28.38 -22.79 13.63
N LYS A 538 -29.11 -22.77 12.50
CA LYS A 538 -28.71 -21.98 11.33
C LYS A 538 -29.00 -20.50 11.52
N LYS A 539 -28.14 -19.65 10.96
CA LYS A 539 -28.36 -18.20 10.87
C LYS A 539 -27.81 -17.65 9.55
N VAL A 540 -28.32 -16.50 9.14
CA VAL A 540 -27.73 -15.64 8.12
C VAL A 540 -27.30 -14.32 8.78
N SER A 541 -26.11 -13.83 8.42
CA SER A 541 -25.59 -12.52 8.82
C SER A 541 -26.21 -11.40 8.00
N LEU A 542 -26.09 -10.16 8.46
CA LEU A 542 -26.48 -9.01 7.65
C LEU A 542 -25.50 -8.82 6.48
N ALA A 543 -24.21 -9.09 6.68
CA ALA A 543 -23.19 -9.09 5.64
C ALA A 543 -23.56 -9.99 4.45
N ASP A 544 -23.94 -11.24 4.71
CA ASP A 544 -24.40 -12.15 3.66
C ASP A 544 -25.70 -11.66 3.01
N LEU A 545 -26.61 -11.08 3.79
CA LEU A 545 -27.90 -10.62 3.27
C LEU A 545 -27.78 -9.39 2.36
N ILE A 546 -26.83 -8.50 2.63
CA ILE A 546 -26.50 -7.36 1.75
C ILE A 546 -26.02 -7.86 0.39
N VAL A 547 -25.03 -8.76 0.37
CA VAL A 547 -24.48 -9.34 -0.88
C VAL A 547 -25.53 -10.18 -1.63
N LEU A 548 -26.33 -10.97 -0.90
CA LEU A 548 -27.43 -11.73 -1.47
C LEU A 548 -28.51 -10.80 -2.06
N GLY A 549 -28.75 -9.66 -1.43
CA GLY A 549 -29.65 -8.60 -1.91
C GLY A 549 -29.23 -8.08 -3.28
N GLY A 550 -27.99 -7.65 -3.43
CA GLY A 550 -27.46 -7.19 -4.73
C GLY A 550 -27.50 -8.28 -5.80
N SER A 551 -27.11 -9.51 -5.47
CA SER A 551 -27.19 -10.66 -6.38
C SER A 551 -28.62 -10.94 -6.85
N THR A 552 -29.59 -10.83 -5.94
CA THR A 552 -31.03 -11.00 -6.23
C THR A 552 -31.55 -9.89 -7.15
N ALA A 553 -31.10 -8.65 -6.92
CA ALA A 553 -31.48 -7.51 -7.75
C ALA A 553 -30.96 -7.62 -9.18
N ILE A 554 -29.74 -8.12 -9.37
CA ILE A 554 -29.15 -8.36 -10.70
C ILE A 554 -29.90 -9.47 -11.43
N GLU A 555 -30.21 -10.58 -10.77
CA GLU A 555 -31.03 -11.65 -11.36
C GLU A 555 -32.41 -11.14 -11.79
N LYS A 556 -33.01 -10.23 -11.00
CA LYS A 556 -34.27 -9.58 -11.35
C LYS A 556 -34.09 -8.64 -12.56
N ALA A 557 -33.07 -7.79 -12.55
CA ALA A 557 -32.78 -6.83 -13.62
C ALA A 557 -32.54 -7.52 -14.97
N ALA A 558 -31.81 -8.64 -14.96
CA ALA A 558 -31.61 -9.47 -16.13
C ALA A 558 -32.92 -10.14 -16.59
N LYS A 559 -33.71 -10.67 -15.65
CA LYS A 559 -35.02 -11.27 -15.97
C LYS A 559 -35.98 -10.28 -16.60
N ASP A 560 -36.03 -9.05 -16.08
CA ASP A 560 -36.86 -7.98 -16.62
C ASP A 560 -36.42 -7.55 -18.03
N ALA A 561 -35.12 -7.74 -18.36
CA ALA A 561 -34.56 -7.58 -19.70
C ALA A 561 -34.74 -8.81 -20.61
N GLY A 562 -35.34 -9.91 -20.12
CA GLY A 562 -35.57 -11.13 -20.89
C GLY A 562 -34.48 -12.21 -20.73
N HIS A 563 -33.51 -12.01 -19.84
CA HIS A 563 -32.38 -12.92 -19.63
C HIS A 563 -32.54 -13.74 -18.35
N LYS A 564 -32.28 -15.04 -18.41
CA LYS A 564 -32.28 -15.92 -17.24
C LYS A 564 -30.84 -16.24 -16.82
N ILE A 565 -30.41 -15.62 -15.73
CA ILE A 565 -29.08 -15.82 -15.15
C ILE A 565 -29.17 -16.29 -13.69
N ILE A 566 -28.05 -16.78 -13.17
CA ILE A 566 -27.85 -17.02 -11.74
C ILE A 566 -26.57 -16.28 -11.37
N VAL A 567 -26.65 -15.43 -10.34
CA VAL A 567 -25.48 -14.76 -9.78
C VAL A 567 -24.93 -15.66 -8.65
N PRO A 568 -23.68 -16.15 -8.76
CA PRO A 568 -23.07 -16.97 -7.72
C PRO A 568 -23.05 -16.26 -6.36
N PHE A 569 -23.37 -17.02 -5.30
CA PHE A 569 -23.38 -16.52 -3.93
C PHE A 569 -22.82 -17.56 -2.98
N LYS A 570 -21.84 -17.17 -2.16
CA LYS A 570 -21.20 -18.00 -1.13
C LYS A 570 -21.49 -17.40 0.26
N PRO A 571 -22.26 -18.09 1.14
CA PRO A 571 -22.49 -17.62 2.50
C PRO A 571 -21.24 -17.76 3.37
N GLY A 572 -21.29 -17.19 4.57
CA GLY A 572 -20.23 -17.29 5.58
C GLY A 572 -19.61 -15.97 5.99
N ARG A 573 -20.07 -14.82 5.45
CA ARG A 573 -19.69 -13.52 6.02
C ARG A 573 -20.32 -13.37 7.41
N THR A 574 -19.70 -12.57 8.24
CA THR A 574 -20.13 -12.34 9.63
C THR A 574 -20.28 -10.85 9.91
N ASP A 575 -20.94 -10.49 11.00
CA ASP A 575 -21.25 -9.10 11.34
C ASP A 575 -20.27 -8.61 12.44
N ALA A 576 -19.33 -7.72 12.10
CA ALA A 576 -18.38 -7.10 13.05
C ALA A 576 -19.07 -6.08 13.95
N SER A 577 -18.52 -5.78 15.13
CA SER A 577 -19.07 -4.74 16.03
C SER A 577 -18.39 -3.38 15.86
N GLN A 578 -18.96 -2.34 16.46
CA GLN A 578 -18.37 -1.00 16.46
C GLN A 578 -17.05 -0.98 17.25
N GLU A 579 -16.97 -1.73 18.34
CA GLU A 579 -15.77 -1.88 19.17
C GLU A 579 -14.62 -2.58 18.41
N GLN A 580 -14.96 -3.38 17.41
CA GLN A 580 -14.01 -4.03 16.49
C GLN A 580 -13.64 -3.15 15.27
N THR A 581 -14.02 -1.87 15.26
CA THR A 581 -13.87 -0.98 14.10
C THR A 581 -13.20 0.33 14.51
N VAL A 582 -11.98 0.56 14.02
CA VAL A 582 -11.21 1.78 14.30
C VAL A 582 -11.61 2.87 13.31
N VAL A 583 -12.44 3.82 13.75
CA VAL A 583 -13.05 4.85 12.88
C VAL A 583 -12.03 5.62 12.04
N GLN A 584 -10.94 6.09 12.67
CA GLN A 584 -9.90 6.87 11.99
C GLN A 584 -9.20 6.06 10.88
N SER A 585 -9.06 4.75 11.08
CA SER A 585 -8.46 3.86 10.09
C SER A 585 -9.39 3.57 8.91
N PHE A 586 -10.70 3.45 9.16
CA PHE A 586 -11.70 3.25 8.12
C PHE A 586 -11.97 4.51 7.31
N ASN A 587 -11.81 5.72 7.85
CA ASN A 587 -11.91 6.97 7.08
C ASN A 587 -10.93 7.01 5.88
N LEU A 588 -9.83 6.27 5.92
CA LEU A 588 -8.90 6.15 4.79
C LEU A 588 -9.43 5.27 3.64
N LEU A 589 -10.55 4.56 3.86
CA LEU A 589 -11.25 3.76 2.86
C LEU A 589 -12.44 4.52 2.26
N GLU A 590 -12.75 5.73 2.73
CA GLU A 590 -13.83 6.54 2.17
C GLU A 590 -13.47 6.91 0.71
N PRO A 591 -14.28 6.49 -0.29
CA PRO A 591 -13.95 6.78 -1.66
C PRO A 591 -14.24 8.25 -1.97
N GLU A 592 -13.19 9.02 -2.27
CA GLU A 592 -13.34 10.39 -2.77
C GLU A 592 -13.88 10.42 -4.21
N ALA A 593 -13.76 9.30 -4.94
CA ALA A 593 -14.34 9.11 -6.25
C ALA A 593 -14.81 7.65 -6.41
N ASP A 594 -16.00 7.47 -6.98
CA ASP A 594 -16.54 6.17 -7.33
C ASP A 594 -17.27 6.28 -8.67
N ALA A 595 -16.52 6.01 -9.74
CA ALA A 595 -17.02 6.07 -11.10
C ALA A 595 -18.15 5.06 -11.36
N PHE A 596 -18.21 3.95 -10.63
CA PHE A 596 -19.25 2.92 -10.75
C PHE A 596 -20.60 3.44 -10.25
N ARG A 597 -20.60 4.37 -9.28
CA ARG A 597 -21.79 5.12 -8.83
C ARG A 597 -21.86 6.56 -9.36
N ASN A 598 -21.00 6.91 -10.33
CA ASN A 598 -20.87 8.25 -10.93
C ASN A 598 -20.70 9.38 -9.88
N TYR A 599 -19.90 9.10 -8.85
CA TYR A 599 -19.60 10.01 -7.75
C TYR A 599 -18.16 10.55 -7.86
N TYR A 600 -17.99 11.84 -7.57
CA TYR A 600 -16.69 12.49 -7.55
C TYR A 600 -16.70 13.68 -6.58
N SER A 601 -15.87 13.61 -5.55
CA SER A 601 -15.65 14.66 -4.56
C SER A 601 -14.69 15.72 -5.10
N LYS A 602 -14.83 16.96 -4.61
CA LYS A 602 -13.87 18.04 -4.87
C LYS A 602 -12.53 17.84 -4.13
N THR A 603 -12.49 16.93 -3.15
CA THR A 603 -11.27 16.60 -2.40
C THR A 603 -10.40 15.56 -3.10
N ALA A 604 -10.97 14.82 -4.07
CA ALA A 604 -10.25 13.86 -4.89
C ALA A 604 -9.00 14.49 -5.53
N TYR A 605 -7.88 13.77 -5.44
CA TYR A 605 -6.56 14.30 -5.80
C TYR A 605 -6.15 13.98 -7.24
N ARG A 606 -6.87 13.10 -7.96
CA ARG A 606 -6.69 12.84 -9.41
C ARG A 606 -7.94 13.18 -10.21
N SER A 607 -7.80 13.30 -11.53
CA SER A 607 -8.95 13.51 -12.43
C SER A 607 -9.97 12.35 -12.36
N PRO A 608 -11.27 12.56 -12.68
CA PRO A 608 -12.29 11.52 -12.58
C PRO A 608 -11.97 10.22 -13.34
N THR A 609 -11.36 10.32 -14.53
CA THR A 609 -10.99 9.14 -15.32
C THR A 609 -9.77 8.42 -14.76
N ALA A 610 -8.85 9.15 -14.12
CA ALA A 610 -7.71 8.54 -13.45
C ALA A 610 -8.15 7.82 -12.16
N GLU A 611 -9.06 8.41 -11.39
CA GLU A 611 -9.67 7.75 -10.22
C GLU A 611 -10.48 6.50 -10.61
N LEU A 612 -11.15 6.49 -11.78
CA LEU A 612 -11.82 5.28 -12.28
C LEU A 612 -10.83 4.11 -12.43
N VAL A 613 -9.67 4.36 -13.06
CA VAL A 613 -8.65 3.33 -13.26
C VAL A 613 -7.99 2.95 -11.93
N ASP A 614 -7.65 3.93 -11.09
CA ASP A 614 -7.09 3.66 -9.76
C ASP A 614 -8.04 2.80 -8.91
N LYS A 615 -9.34 3.13 -8.90
CA LYS A 615 -10.32 2.33 -8.17
C LYS A 615 -10.50 0.94 -8.77
N ALA A 616 -10.48 0.80 -10.09
CA ALA A 616 -10.54 -0.49 -10.75
C ALA A 616 -9.34 -1.37 -10.39
N ASP A 617 -8.14 -0.79 -10.35
CA ASP A 617 -6.91 -1.46 -9.90
C ASP A 617 -7.03 -1.95 -8.45
N THR A 618 -7.50 -1.10 -7.53
CA THR A 618 -7.70 -1.55 -6.14
C THR A 618 -8.69 -2.71 -6.02
N LEU A 619 -9.64 -2.85 -6.94
CA LEU A 619 -10.61 -3.94 -6.92
C LEU A 619 -10.13 -5.17 -7.71
N ASP A 620 -8.86 -5.19 -8.13
CA ASP A 620 -8.26 -6.17 -9.03
C ASP A 620 -9.14 -6.36 -10.28
N LEU A 621 -9.53 -5.28 -10.96
CA LEU A 621 -10.37 -5.38 -12.15
C LEU A 621 -9.54 -5.26 -13.42
N THR A 622 -9.75 -6.18 -14.35
CA THR A 622 -9.24 -6.03 -15.71
C THR A 622 -10.00 -4.95 -16.49
N VAL A 623 -9.44 -4.49 -17.61
CA VAL A 623 -10.11 -3.53 -18.51
C VAL A 623 -11.54 -3.99 -18.92
N PRO A 624 -11.76 -5.25 -19.35
CA PRO A 624 -13.11 -5.72 -19.68
C PRO A 624 -14.08 -5.78 -18.49
N GLU A 625 -13.59 -6.18 -17.31
CA GLU A 625 -14.40 -6.28 -16.09
C GLU A 625 -14.84 -4.90 -15.60
N MET A 626 -13.92 -3.93 -15.54
CA MET A 626 -14.23 -2.52 -15.25
C MET A 626 -15.28 -1.97 -16.24
N THR A 627 -15.08 -2.22 -17.53
CA THR A 627 -15.98 -1.74 -18.59
C THR A 627 -17.38 -2.32 -18.43
N ALA A 628 -17.50 -3.65 -18.22
CA ALA A 628 -18.78 -4.31 -18.00
C ALA A 628 -19.48 -3.76 -16.74
N LEU A 629 -18.76 -3.61 -15.63
CA LEU A 629 -19.32 -3.05 -14.40
C LEU A 629 -19.87 -1.63 -14.60
N ILE A 630 -19.16 -0.74 -15.29
CA ILE A 630 -19.67 0.61 -15.58
C ILE A 630 -20.98 0.53 -16.37
N GLY A 631 -21.02 -0.23 -17.46
CA GLY A 631 -22.22 -0.35 -18.29
C GLY A 631 -23.43 -0.88 -17.51
N GLY A 632 -23.24 -1.96 -16.76
CA GLY A 632 -24.31 -2.57 -15.95
C GLY A 632 -24.78 -1.69 -14.81
N MET A 633 -23.87 -1.03 -14.10
CA MET A 633 -24.21 -0.12 -13.00
C MET A 633 -25.01 1.09 -13.50
N ARG A 634 -24.70 1.61 -14.71
CA ARG A 634 -25.47 2.70 -15.32
C ARG A 634 -26.89 2.29 -15.68
N VAL A 635 -27.09 1.19 -16.41
CA VAL A 635 -28.44 0.77 -16.83
C VAL A 635 -29.31 0.33 -15.65
N MET A 636 -28.71 -0.22 -14.59
CA MET A 636 -29.43 -0.53 -13.33
C MET A 636 -29.66 0.70 -12.44
N ASN A 637 -29.30 1.90 -12.91
CA ASN A 637 -29.50 3.18 -12.22
C ASN A 637 -28.83 3.21 -10.84
N ALA A 638 -27.60 2.72 -10.73
CA ALA A 638 -26.84 2.65 -9.48
C ALA A 638 -26.05 3.95 -9.17
N ASN A 639 -26.44 5.08 -9.76
CA ASN A 639 -25.80 6.36 -9.51
C ASN A 639 -26.21 6.97 -8.17
N ILE A 640 -25.29 7.74 -7.55
CA ILE A 640 -25.59 8.55 -6.37
C ILE A 640 -26.62 9.65 -6.69
N GLY A 641 -27.53 9.90 -5.75
CA GLY A 641 -28.55 10.94 -5.82
C GLY A 641 -29.57 10.73 -6.94
N GLY A 642 -29.64 9.52 -7.52
CA GLY A 642 -30.49 9.24 -8.69
C GLY A 642 -30.08 10.00 -9.96
N SER A 643 -28.81 10.44 -10.04
CA SER A 643 -28.26 11.15 -11.20
C SER A 643 -28.51 10.39 -12.50
N LYS A 644 -28.91 11.12 -13.55
CA LYS A 644 -29.15 10.55 -14.89
C LYS A 644 -27.90 10.49 -15.76
N ASN A 645 -26.76 10.96 -15.26
CA ASN A 645 -25.52 10.96 -16.03
C ASN A 645 -25.08 9.52 -16.36
N GLY A 646 -24.85 9.25 -17.63
CA GLY A 646 -24.44 7.92 -18.09
C GLY A 646 -25.56 6.89 -18.16
N VAL A 647 -26.78 7.19 -17.71
CA VAL A 647 -27.92 6.24 -17.75
C VAL A 647 -28.52 6.25 -19.16
N PHE A 648 -27.79 5.71 -20.12
CA PHE A 648 -28.18 5.69 -21.53
C PHE A 648 -29.12 4.52 -21.82
N THR A 649 -30.32 4.55 -21.25
CA THR A 649 -31.38 3.57 -21.49
C THR A 649 -32.73 4.18 -21.16
N ASP A 650 -33.76 3.75 -21.88
CA ASP A 650 -35.17 4.08 -21.58
C ASP A 650 -35.81 3.09 -20.60
N LYS A 651 -35.07 2.03 -20.19
CA LYS A 651 -35.53 1.02 -19.24
C LYS A 651 -34.62 0.92 -17.99
N PRO A 652 -34.42 2.01 -17.22
CA PRO A 652 -33.58 1.96 -16.02
C PRO A 652 -34.02 0.87 -15.04
N GLY A 653 -33.05 0.14 -14.50
CA GLY A 653 -33.28 -1.01 -13.61
C GLY A 653 -33.28 -2.37 -14.33
N GLN A 654 -33.19 -2.39 -15.65
CA GLN A 654 -32.98 -3.61 -16.45
C GLN A 654 -31.50 -3.76 -16.82
N LEU A 655 -30.99 -5.01 -16.81
CA LEU A 655 -29.60 -5.28 -17.21
C LEU A 655 -29.54 -5.59 -18.71
N SER A 656 -29.10 -4.60 -19.48
CA SER A 656 -28.91 -4.64 -20.94
C SER A 656 -27.57 -3.98 -21.33
N ASN A 657 -27.14 -4.16 -22.58
CA ASN A 657 -25.96 -3.48 -23.13
C ASN A 657 -26.26 -2.04 -23.64
N ASP A 658 -27.43 -1.47 -23.29
CA ASP A 658 -27.90 -0.17 -23.80
C ASP A 658 -26.90 0.97 -23.58
N PHE A 659 -26.14 0.95 -22.48
CA PHE A 659 -25.09 1.93 -22.21
C PHE A 659 -24.12 2.04 -23.40
N PHE A 660 -23.63 0.90 -23.89
CA PHE A 660 -22.65 0.87 -24.97
C PHE A 660 -23.28 1.18 -26.33
N VAL A 661 -24.46 0.62 -26.60
CA VAL A 661 -25.22 0.87 -27.85
C VAL A 661 -25.48 2.37 -28.02
N ASN A 662 -25.99 3.03 -26.98
CA ASN A 662 -26.33 4.45 -27.03
C ASN A 662 -25.11 5.37 -26.95
N LEU A 663 -24.03 4.96 -26.26
CA LEU A 663 -22.78 5.72 -26.23
C LEU A 663 -22.12 5.80 -27.62
N LEU A 664 -22.16 4.69 -28.37
CA LEU A 664 -21.53 4.56 -29.68
C LEU A 664 -22.43 4.98 -30.85
N ASP A 665 -23.71 5.26 -30.59
CA ASP A 665 -24.66 5.77 -31.59
C ASP A 665 -24.24 7.15 -32.13
N MET A 666 -23.89 7.17 -33.42
CA MET A 666 -23.46 8.38 -34.12
C MET A 666 -24.60 9.37 -34.41
N SER A 667 -25.87 8.98 -34.23
CA SER A 667 -26.99 9.94 -34.17
C SER A 667 -26.81 10.93 -33.00
N THR A 668 -26.04 10.57 -31.97
CA THR A 668 -25.74 11.43 -30.84
C THR A 668 -24.44 12.21 -31.08
N LYS A 669 -24.44 13.52 -30.80
CA LYS A 669 -23.26 14.39 -30.76
C LYS A 669 -23.03 14.87 -29.33
N TRP A 670 -21.83 14.63 -28.81
CA TRP A 670 -21.45 15.02 -27.45
C TRP A 670 -20.80 16.40 -27.41
N ASN A 671 -21.31 17.26 -26.54
CA ASN A 671 -20.76 18.60 -26.27
C ASN A 671 -20.55 18.80 -24.77
N ARG A 672 -19.59 19.65 -24.38
CA ARG A 672 -19.52 20.14 -22.99
C ARG A 672 -20.79 20.94 -22.68
N SER A 673 -21.36 20.73 -21.50
CA SER A 673 -22.48 21.53 -21.01
C SER A 673 -21.97 22.84 -20.40
N ARG A 674 -22.90 23.70 -19.95
CA ARG A 674 -22.55 24.89 -19.15
C ARG A 674 -22.10 24.56 -17.72
N LYS A 675 -22.42 23.36 -17.23
CA LYS A 675 -22.00 22.87 -15.91
C LYS A 675 -20.69 22.13 -16.06
N GLU A 676 -19.69 22.54 -15.28
CA GLU A 676 -18.38 21.90 -15.27
C GLU A 676 -18.49 20.40 -14.98
N GLY A 677 -17.68 19.59 -15.68
CA GLY A 677 -17.69 18.14 -15.54
C GLY A 677 -18.91 17.43 -16.15
N ILE A 678 -19.86 18.15 -16.74
CA ILE A 678 -21.05 17.56 -17.38
C ILE A 678 -21.03 17.77 -18.89
N TYR A 679 -21.41 16.73 -19.61
CA TYR A 679 -21.53 16.68 -21.06
C TYR A 679 -22.98 16.40 -21.45
N GLU A 680 -23.40 16.92 -22.60
CA GLU A 680 -24.72 16.70 -23.19
C GLU A 680 -24.57 15.93 -24.50
N GLY A 681 -25.25 14.80 -24.61
CA GLY A 681 -25.44 14.05 -25.84
C GLY A 681 -26.69 14.56 -26.53
N ARG A 682 -26.53 15.27 -27.65
CA ARG A 682 -27.64 15.85 -28.42
C ARG A 682 -27.87 15.04 -29.69
N ASP A 683 -29.13 14.86 -30.06
CA ASP A 683 -29.48 14.36 -31.38
C ASP A 683 -28.85 15.27 -32.45
N ARG A 684 -28.12 14.67 -33.40
CA ARG A 684 -27.30 15.39 -34.36
C ARG A 684 -28.13 16.19 -35.37
N GLN A 685 -29.35 15.76 -35.65
CA GLN A 685 -30.24 16.43 -36.61
C GLN A 685 -31.03 17.57 -35.95
N SER A 686 -31.71 17.28 -34.84
CA SER A 686 -32.61 18.22 -34.17
C SER A 686 -31.93 19.08 -33.11
N GLY A 687 -30.74 18.70 -32.63
CA GLY A 687 -30.03 19.38 -31.55
C GLY A 687 -30.64 19.16 -30.15
N LYS A 688 -31.71 18.36 -30.02
CA LYS A 688 -32.36 18.08 -28.74
C LYS A 688 -31.45 17.24 -27.84
N VAL A 689 -31.40 17.55 -26.55
CA VAL A 689 -30.65 16.74 -25.58
C VAL A 689 -31.33 15.38 -25.43
N LYS A 690 -30.58 14.30 -25.69
CA LYS A 690 -30.98 12.90 -25.44
C LYS A 690 -30.46 12.46 -24.07
N TRP A 691 -29.18 12.72 -23.79
CA TRP A 691 -28.46 12.17 -22.64
C TRP A 691 -27.59 13.22 -21.95
N THR A 692 -27.27 13.01 -20.67
CA THR A 692 -26.19 13.71 -19.97
C THR A 692 -25.15 12.71 -19.48
N ALA A 693 -23.90 13.15 -19.32
CA ALA A 693 -22.78 12.28 -19.00
C ALA A 693 -21.68 13.02 -18.22
N THR A 694 -20.80 12.27 -17.59
CA THR A 694 -19.55 12.76 -16.99
C THR A 694 -18.33 12.21 -17.77
N PRO A 695 -17.09 12.64 -17.45
CA PRO A 695 -15.90 12.07 -18.10
C PRO A 695 -15.80 10.55 -17.97
N VAL A 696 -16.24 9.97 -16.84
CA VAL A 696 -16.16 8.51 -16.60
C VAL A 696 -17.17 7.72 -17.44
N ASP A 697 -18.18 8.38 -18.00
CA ASP A 697 -19.10 7.76 -18.96
C ASP A 697 -18.51 7.84 -20.38
N LEU A 698 -18.05 9.02 -20.79
CA LEU A 698 -17.60 9.28 -22.17
C LEU A 698 -16.22 8.71 -22.50
N ILE A 699 -15.41 8.40 -21.49
CA ILE A 699 -14.07 7.84 -21.70
C ILE A 699 -14.13 6.50 -22.44
N PHE A 700 -15.20 5.72 -22.26
CA PHE A 700 -15.47 4.47 -22.99
C PHE A 700 -15.83 4.67 -24.46
N GLY A 701 -16.16 5.89 -24.88
CA GLY A 701 -16.35 6.24 -26.29
C GLY A 701 -15.13 6.93 -26.92
N SER A 702 -14.10 7.26 -26.11
CA SER A 702 -12.99 8.13 -26.48
C SER A 702 -11.61 7.49 -26.37
N ASN A 703 -11.30 6.79 -25.27
CA ASN A 703 -10.04 6.05 -25.17
C ASN A 703 -10.11 4.86 -26.14
N SER A 704 -9.10 4.70 -27.00
CA SER A 704 -9.15 3.71 -28.09
C SER A 704 -9.31 2.26 -27.62
N GLU A 705 -8.75 1.91 -26.47
CA GLU A 705 -8.82 0.55 -25.92
C GLU A 705 -10.15 0.30 -25.21
N LEU A 706 -10.61 1.26 -24.39
CA LEU A 706 -11.93 1.16 -23.77
C LEU A 706 -13.05 1.15 -24.81
N ARG A 707 -12.89 1.93 -25.88
CA ARG A 707 -13.81 1.96 -27.00
C ARG A 707 -13.88 0.62 -27.72
N ALA A 708 -12.75 -0.06 -27.94
CA ALA A 708 -12.75 -1.37 -28.56
C ALA A 708 -13.53 -2.41 -27.73
N VAL A 709 -13.41 -2.36 -26.40
CA VAL A 709 -14.21 -3.21 -25.49
C VAL A 709 -15.70 -2.82 -25.54
N ALA A 710 -16.00 -1.53 -25.52
CA ALA A 710 -17.38 -1.04 -25.65
C ALA A 710 -18.03 -1.47 -26.97
N GLU A 711 -17.27 -1.47 -28.08
CA GLU A 711 -17.73 -1.93 -29.39
C GLU A 711 -18.09 -3.43 -29.37
N ALA A 712 -17.31 -4.27 -28.67
CA ALA A 712 -17.64 -5.68 -28.49
C ALA A 712 -18.95 -5.89 -27.72
N TYR A 713 -19.18 -5.12 -26.64
CA TYR A 713 -20.42 -5.22 -25.87
C TYR A 713 -21.63 -4.59 -26.59
N ALA A 714 -21.43 -3.59 -27.46
CA ALA A 714 -22.49 -2.96 -28.24
C ALA A 714 -22.90 -3.73 -29.50
N ALA A 715 -22.09 -4.69 -29.94
CA ALA A 715 -22.38 -5.50 -31.12
C ALA A 715 -23.71 -6.27 -30.95
N ASN A 716 -24.32 -6.64 -32.08
CA ASN A 716 -25.62 -7.35 -32.09
C ASN A 716 -25.58 -8.70 -31.34
N ASP A 717 -24.41 -9.33 -31.24
CA ASP A 717 -24.13 -10.55 -30.49
C ASP A 717 -23.44 -10.28 -29.13
N GLY A 718 -23.21 -9.01 -28.78
CA GLY A 718 -22.45 -8.59 -27.61
C GLY A 718 -23.22 -8.62 -26.29
N GLU A 719 -24.56 -8.60 -26.31
CA GLU A 719 -25.37 -8.49 -25.08
C GLU A 719 -25.17 -9.68 -24.12
N GLN A 720 -25.16 -10.91 -24.65
CA GLN A 720 -24.94 -12.11 -23.82
C GLN A 720 -23.54 -12.14 -23.22
N LEU A 721 -22.53 -11.72 -24.00
CA LEU A 721 -21.15 -11.59 -23.54
C LEU A 721 -21.06 -10.57 -22.41
N PHE A 722 -21.64 -9.38 -22.61
CA PHE A 722 -21.71 -8.32 -21.61
C PHE A 722 -22.35 -8.80 -20.30
N ILE A 723 -23.50 -9.47 -20.35
CA ILE A 723 -24.19 -9.95 -19.14
C ILE A 723 -23.32 -10.97 -18.39
N LYS A 724 -22.68 -11.89 -19.11
CA LYS A 724 -21.77 -12.87 -18.52
C LYS A 724 -20.59 -12.20 -17.82
N ASP A 725 -19.96 -11.24 -18.49
CA ASP A 725 -18.78 -10.54 -17.96
C ASP A 725 -19.15 -9.61 -16.80
N PHE A 726 -20.32 -8.96 -16.86
CA PHE A 726 -20.87 -8.19 -15.74
C PHE A 726 -21.09 -9.08 -14.51
N VAL A 727 -21.72 -10.26 -14.66
CA VAL A 727 -21.95 -11.19 -13.55
C VAL A 727 -20.63 -11.71 -12.98
N LYS A 728 -19.66 -12.01 -13.84
CA LYS A 728 -18.32 -12.44 -13.42
C LYS A 728 -17.64 -11.35 -12.59
N ALA A 729 -17.58 -10.12 -13.10
CA ALA A 729 -16.95 -8.99 -12.44
C ALA A 729 -17.66 -8.62 -11.12
N TRP A 730 -19.00 -8.60 -11.10
CA TRP A 730 -19.78 -8.41 -9.88
C TRP A 730 -19.45 -9.46 -8.82
N THR A 731 -19.44 -10.73 -9.22
CA THR A 731 -19.14 -11.85 -8.32
C THR A 731 -17.71 -11.77 -7.78
N LYS A 732 -16.76 -11.32 -8.59
CA LYS A 732 -15.37 -11.06 -8.17
C LYS A 732 -15.34 -10.04 -7.04
N VAL A 733 -15.89 -8.84 -7.27
CA VAL A 733 -15.91 -7.75 -6.26
C VAL A 733 -16.65 -8.18 -4.99
N MET A 734 -17.80 -8.85 -5.11
CA MET A 734 -18.54 -9.30 -3.93
C MET A 734 -17.75 -10.29 -3.07
N ASN A 735 -16.81 -11.05 -3.64
CA ASN A 735 -16.02 -12.05 -2.94
C ASN A 735 -14.55 -11.65 -2.72
N ALA A 736 -14.18 -10.40 -2.97
CA ALA A 736 -12.78 -9.97 -2.89
C ALA A 736 -12.17 -10.14 -1.48
N ASP A 737 -12.99 -10.11 -0.43
CA ASP A 737 -12.58 -10.29 0.97
C ASP A 737 -12.85 -11.71 1.53
N ARG A 738 -13.06 -12.70 0.65
CA ARG A 738 -13.41 -14.09 1.01
C ARG A 738 -12.19 -15.02 0.99
N PHE A 739 -11.13 -14.64 1.68
CA PHE A 739 -9.88 -15.39 1.84
C PHE A 739 -10.06 -16.81 2.39
#